data_AF-A0A9D5TKC5-F1
#
_entry.id   AF-A0A9D5TKC5-F1
#
_cell.length_a   1.000
_cell.length_b   1.000
_cell.length_c   1.000
_cell.angle_alpha   90.00
_cell.angle_beta   90.00
_cell.angle_gamma   90.00
#
_symmetry.space_group_name_H-M   'P 1'
#
loop_
_entity.id
_entity.type
_entity.pdbx_description
1 polymer ?
#
loop_
_entity_poly.entity_id
_entity_poly.type
_entity_poly.pdbx_seq_one_letter_code
_entity_poly.pdbx_strand_id
1 'polypeptide(L)'
;MILDFELLYNIYTQDFISLVQGEDFYTEFMNKARSGNSEVSYMHRFIDKQIDLTWVEAIEEAIIPLDNIIRNPRRFIVQEEEIVNIELARKISPESIRHLAQHTNMIAKVEEDTVTPNRILNIFKEESFETYENRFIYTLLINLQYFISKRLRAINDSVDGNNVTSILFKDNFKIGKENVKCTFEMTIDSPGFKMDSNLLDVDPEKLSKFQRIERIKKILYDFQNSPLIKTLHGTSLVRPPIMRTNVLQKNPDFKKAKALWDFIETYRDSGFNVEVTETNEIPSENYLADLYSTMVLNYSLLKHYIGNEGDYEPQKKRKIITPQLIERTFFDVLDDLTFDIDVVKKIFNEQVEKTSKKRQKREKEVLAVIDQAIKTEKKRKEDIERARLAELERQKAEKRAEQQRIRDEKKKKLEEEKQAKLLIKQEQQRLREEAKKKLEAEKLARQLEREEKKRLKEEEQKRLEEEKRRKAQEKQELQKALEKQKELERKQKEREKLKLQKEKQLQAEKERQRKIKEQQKLREQKAKELAQQKEDERKRKEREKLRLQKEKQALEEKERQRKIKEQQKLREQKARELAQQKEDERKRREREKLRLQKEKQALEEKERQRREREQQKLKEKQAKELAQQKEAEQKRKEREKLRLQKEKQALLEKERLRKAKEREKLKEKKAKEAALLKEKEAKIKAREKAKLEALREKSKKNN
;
A
#
# COMPACT_ATOMS: atom_id res chain seq x y z
N MET A 1 -29.34 -23.25 8.85
CA MET A 1 -30.68 -23.83 9.02
C MET A 1 -31.21 -24.01 7.60
N ILE A 2 -31.05 -25.20 7.03
CA ILE A 2 -31.56 -25.49 5.68
C ILE A 2 -33.05 -25.76 5.90
N LEU A 3 -33.90 -24.75 5.65
CA LEU A 3 -35.34 -25.00 5.61
C LEU A 3 -35.59 -25.86 4.38
N ASP A 4 -36.18 -27.03 4.60
CA ASP A 4 -36.70 -27.87 3.52
C ASP A 4 -38.02 -27.24 3.04
N PHE A 5 -37.91 -26.44 1.97
CA PHE A 5 -39.05 -25.73 1.39
C PHE A 5 -40.10 -26.67 0.79
N GLU A 6 -39.70 -27.89 0.40
CA GLU A 6 -40.61 -28.88 -0.16
C GLU A 6 -41.53 -29.46 0.93
N LEU A 7 -40.96 -29.77 2.10
CA LEU A 7 -41.74 -30.18 3.27
C LEU A 7 -42.70 -29.07 3.73
N LEU A 8 -42.23 -27.81 3.79
CA LEU A 8 -43.06 -26.67 4.19
C LEU A 8 -44.23 -26.44 3.21
N TYR A 9 -43.96 -26.54 1.90
CA TYR A 9 -44.97 -26.40 0.86
C TYR A 9 -46.03 -27.51 0.95
N ASN A 10 -45.62 -28.75 1.19
CA ASN A 10 -46.54 -29.88 1.35
C ASN A 10 -47.44 -29.74 2.58
N ILE A 11 -46.90 -29.26 3.72
CA ILE A 11 -47.70 -28.98 4.92
C ILE A 11 -48.69 -27.85 4.65
N TYR A 12 -48.22 -26.74 4.06
CA TYR A 12 -49.06 -25.60 3.71
C TYR A 12 -50.22 -26.00 2.80
N THR A 13 -49.94 -26.73 1.72
CA THR A 13 -50.97 -27.15 0.77
C THR A 13 -51.97 -28.10 1.42
N GLN A 14 -51.54 -29.10 2.21
CA GLN A 14 -52.46 -30.01 2.90
C GLN A 14 -53.36 -29.28 3.90
N ASP A 15 -52.78 -28.45 4.76
CA ASP A 15 -53.54 -27.72 5.79
C ASP A 15 -54.52 -26.72 5.15
N PHE A 16 -54.05 -25.94 4.17
CA PHE A 16 -54.87 -24.94 3.50
C PHE A 16 -56.04 -25.57 2.73
N ILE A 17 -55.76 -26.61 1.96
CA ILE A 17 -56.78 -27.32 1.18
C ILE A 17 -57.83 -27.91 2.13
N SER A 18 -57.42 -28.50 3.26
CA SER A 18 -58.34 -29.06 4.26
C SER A 18 -59.26 -28.01 4.90
N LEU A 19 -58.75 -26.78 5.10
CA LEU A 19 -59.48 -25.68 5.74
C LEU A 19 -60.52 -25.03 4.82
N VAL A 20 -60.32 -25.13 3.51
CA VAL A 20 -61.01 -24.27 2.54
C VAL A 20 -61.86 -25.05 1.52
N GLN A 21 -61.60 -26.35 1.31
CA GLN A 21 -62.36 -27.19 0.38
C GLN A 21 -63.87 -27.35 0.69
N GLY A 22 -64.34 -26.96 1.88
CA GLY A 22 -65.74 -27.08 2.30
C GLY A 22 -66.61 -25.84 2.08
N GLU A 23 -66.04 -24.71 1.65
CA GLU A 23 -66.76 -23.44 1.53
C GLU A 23 -67.15 -23.12 0.08
N ASP A 24 -68.46 -22.99 -0.19
CA ASP A 24 -68.99 -22.58 -1.51
C ASP A 24 -68.34 -21.28 -2.00
N PHE A 25 -68.03 -20.38 -1.05
CA PHE A 25 -67.34 -19.12 -1.30
C PHE A 25 -65.98 -19.28 -1.97
N TYR A 26 -65.19 -20.28 -1.57
CA TYR A 26 -63.86 -20.51 -2.15
C TYR A 26 -63.97 -20.95 -3.61
N THR A 27 -64.89 -21.87 -3.91
CA THR A 27 -65.09 -22.37 -5.27
C THR A 27 -65.62 -21.27 -6.20
N GLU A 28 -66.53 -20.42 -5.72
CA GLU A 28 -67.02 -19.26 -6.48
C GLU A 28 -65.89 -18.24 -6.73
N PHE A 29 -65.08 -17.93 -5.71
CA PHE A 29 -63.94 -17.03 -5.83
C PHE A 29 -62.92 -17.55 -6.85
N MET A 30 -62.53 -18.83 -6.76
CA MET A 30 -61.56 -19.44 -7.67
C MET A 30 -62.06 -19.43 -9.12
N ASN A 31 -63.35 -19.70 -9.35
CA ASN A 31 -63.95 -19.64 -10.69
C ASN A 31 -63.98 -18.21 -11.25
N LYS A 32 -64.26 -17.21 -10.41
CA LYS A 32 -64.26 -15.79 -10.81
C LYS A 32 -62.86 -15.22 -11.02
N ALA A 33 -61.89 -15.64 -10.22
CA ALA A 33 -60.48 -15.26 -10.38
C ALA A 33 -59.87 -15.89 -11.64
N ARG A 34 -60.15 -17.17 -11.91
CA ARG A 34 -59.71 -17.84 -13.15
C ARG A 34 -60.33 -17.27 -14.43
N SER A 35 -61.53 -16.66 -14.33
CA SER A 35 -62.19 -15.98 -15.46
C SER A 35 -61.85 -14.48 -15.56
N GLY A 36 -61.03 -13.96 -14.64
CA GLY A 36 -60.50 -12.61 -14.68
C GLY A 36 -59.46 -12.41 -15.79
N ASN A 37 -59.19 -11.15 -16.13
CA ASN A 37 -58.10 -10.81 -17.05
C ASN A 37 -56.78 -10.85 -16.29
N SER A 38 -56.21 -12.05 -16.16
CA SER A 38 -54.94 -12.28 -15.48
C SER A 38 -53.76 -12.00 -16.41
N GLU A 39 -52.93 -11.03 -16.05
CA GLU A 39 -51.63 -10.76 -16.68
C GLU A 39 -50.54 -11.34 -15.77
N VAL A 40 -49.85 -12.38 -16.25
CA VAL A 40 -48.79 -13.06 -15.51
C VAL A 40 -47.48 -12.93 -16.26
N SER A 41 -46.49 -12.36 -15.61
CA SER A 41 -45.11 -12.26 -16.11
C SER A 41 -44.20 -12.95 -15.11
N TYR A 42 -43.56 -14.03 -15.54
CA TYR A 42 -42.60 -14.76 -14.75
C TYR A 42 -41.27 -14.70 -15.48
N MET A 43 -40.39 -13.84 -14.97
CA MET A 43 -39.08 -13.60 -15.54
C MET A 43 -38.03 -14.28 -14.69
N HIS A 44 -37.22 -15.11 -15.34
CA HIS A 44 -35.98 -15.59 -14.81
C HIS A 44 -34.83 -14.97 -15.57
N ARG A 45 -33.99 -14.22 -14.86
CA ARG A 45 -32.69 -13.80 -15.37
C ARG A 45 -31.63 -14.66 -14.71
N PHE A 46 -31.11 -15.63 -15.46
CA PHE A 46 -29.93 -16.40 -15.08
C PHE A 46 -28.70 -15.79 -15.74
N ILE A 47 -27.70 -15.48 -14.93
CA ILE A 47 -26.42 -14.97 -15.42
C ILE A 47 -25.40 -16.10 -15.24
N ASP A 48 -25.14 -16.82 -16.32
CA ASP A 48 -24.06 -17.82 -16.34
C ASP A 48 -22.76 -17.14 -16.77
N LYS A 49 -21.73 -17.30 -15.94
CA LYS A 49 -20.42 -16.69 -16.18
C LYS A 49 -19.43 -17.78 -16.52
N GLN A 50 -19.17 -17.94 -17.80
CA GLN A 50 -18.10 -18.80 -18.26
C GLN A 50 -16.77 -18.08 -18.05
N ILE A 51 -16.11 -18.37 -16.92
CA ILE A 51 -14.71 -17.99 -16.72
C ILE A 51 -13.85 -18.81 -17.67
N ASP A 52 -12.95 -18.12 -18.38
CA ASP A 52 -11.88 -18.73 -19.17
C ASP A 52 -10.88 -19.40 -18.22
N LEU A 53 -10.68 -20.70 -18.40
CA LEU A 53 -9.79 -21.51 -17.56
C LEU A 53 -8.32 -21.42 -18.00
N THR A 54 -8.03 -20.92 -19.20
CA THR A 54 -6.68 -20.94 -19.78
C THR A 54 -5.66 -20.20 -18.91
N TRP A 55 -6.02 -19.04 -18.37
CA TRP A 55 -5.14 -18.27 -17.49
C TRP A 55 -5.02 -18.87 -16.08
N VAL A 56 -6.04 -19.60 -15.62
CA VAL A 56 -6.01 -20.30 -14.33
C VAL A 56 -5.05 -21.49 -14.42
N GLU A 57 -5.16 -22.28 -15.48
CA GLU A 57 -4.29 -23.44 -15.75
C GLU A 57 -2.83 -23.02 -15.90
N ALA A 58 -2.56 -21.96 -16.69
CA ALA A 58 -1.20 -21.44 -16.85
C ALA A 58 -0.55 -21.01 -15.52
N ILE A 59 -1.33 -20.49 -14.58
CA ILE A 59 -0.83 -20.12 -13.25
C ILE A 59 -0.61 -21.36 -12.39
N GLU A 60 -1.54 -22.32 -12.40
CA GLU A 60 -1.41 -23.56 -11.62
C GLU A 60 -0.17 -24.37 -12.01
N GLU A 61 0.14 -24.47 -13.29
CA GLU A 61 1.37 -25.13 -13.76
C GLU A 61 2.66 -24.44 -13.28
N ALA A 62 2.59 -23.13 -13.05
CA ALA A 62 3.72 -22.31 -12.62
C ALA A 62 3.86 -22.22 -11.09
N ILE A 63 2.85 -22.61 -10.30
CA ILE A 63 2.89 -22.54 -8.83
C ILE A 63 4.02 -23.38 -8.25
N ILE A 64 4.18 -24.63 -8.70
CA ILE A 64 5.21 -25.54 -8.17
C ILE A 64 6.64 -25.00 -8.49
N PRO A 65 6.94 -24.62 -9.75
CA PRO A 65 8.20 -23.93 -10.07
C PRO A 65 8.46 -22.69 -9.22
N LEU A 66 7.44 -21.86 -8.98
CA LEU A 66 7.58 -20.65 -8.17
C LEU A 66 7.89 -20.99 -6.71
N ASP A 67 7.22 -21.98 -6.12
CA ASP A 67 7.50 -22.46 -4.75
C ASP A 67 8.96 -22.95 -4.63
N ASN A 68 9.43 -23.75 -5.60
CA ASN A 68 10.81 -24.24 -5.63
C ASN A 68 11.83 -23.09 -5.62
N ILE A 69 11.59 -22.03 -6.40
CA ILE A 69 12.48 -20.87 -6.48
C ILE A 69 12.44 -20.05 -5.18
N ILE A 70 11.25 -19.84 -4.61
CA ILE A 70 11.07 -19.05 -3.38
C ILE A 70 11.71 -19.76 -2.19
N ARG A 71 11.65 -21.09 -2.14
CA ARG A 71 12.31 -21.90 -1.09
C ARG A 71 13.83 -21.94 -1.24
N ASN A 72 14.33 -21.95 -2.47
CA ASN A 72 15.75 -21.99 -2.78
C ASN A 72 16.23 -20.71 -3.50
N PRO A 73 16.21 -19.55 -2.82
CA PRO A 73 16.65 -18.30 -3.43
C PRO A 73 18.15 -18.31 -3.69
N ARG A 74 18.57 -17.75 -4.83
CA ARG A 74 19.99 -17.54 -5.11
C ARG A 74 20.55 -16.47 -4.19
N ARG A 75 21.74 -16.74 -3.66
CA ARG A 75 22.51 -15.80 -2.83
C ARG A 75 23.66 -15.24 -3.65
N PHE A 76 23.87 -13.95 -3.55
CA PHE A 76 25.03 -13.26 -4.11
C PHE A 76 25.86 -12.69 -2.97
N ILE A 77 27.14 -13.02 -2.96
CA ILE A 77 28.04 -12.53 -1.91
C ILE A 77 28.54 -11.16 -2.36
N VAL A 78 28.06 -10.11 -1.69
CA VAL A 78 28.57 -8.74 -1.85
C VAL A 78 29.78 -8.60 -0.94
N GLN A 79 30.85 -8.04 -1.49
CA GLN A 79 32.06 -7.72 -0.73
C GLN A 79 32.04 -6.22 -0.44
N GLU A 80 31.79 -5.85 0.81
CA GLU A 80 31.88 -4.46 1.26
C GLU A 80 33.23 -4.24 1.93
N GLU A 81 33.98 -3.28 1.40
CA GLU A 81 35.29 -2.90 1.90
C GLU A 81 35.14 -1.72 2.86
N GLU A 82 35.48 -1.93 4.13
CA GLU A 82 35.44 -0.88 5.15
C GLU A 82 36.78 -0.81 5.90
N ILE A 83 37.28 0.41 6.13
CA ILE A 83 38.48 0.62 6.95
C ILE A 83 38.05 0.64 8.41
N VAL A 84 38.33 -0.45 9.12
CA VAL A 84 37.95 -0.63 10.52
C VAL A 84 39.21 -0.55 11.40
N ASN A 85 39.05 -0.15 12.66
CA ASN A 85 40.13 -0.26 13.64
C ASN A 85 40.57 -1.73 13.77
N ILE A 86 41.87 -1.96 13.98
CA ILE A 86 42.46 -3.30 14.00
C ILE A 86 41.80 -4.25 15.01
N GLU A 87 41.29 -3.71 16.13
CA GLU A 87 40.62 -4.47 17.19
C GLU A 87 39.29 -5.11 16.76
N LEU A 88 38.61 -4.49 15.79
CA LEU A 88 37.32 -4.95 15.26
C LEU A 88 37.49 -5.87 14.05
N ALA A 89 38.69 -5.89 13.45
CA ALA A 89 38.97 -6.71 12.29
C ALA A 89 39.17 -8.17 12.70
N ARG A 90 38.27 -9.05 12.25
CA ARG A 90 38.27 -10.47 12.65
C ARG A 90 39.19 -11.35 11.80
N LYS A 91 39.37 -11.01 10.51
CA LYS A 91 40.24 -11.76 9.58
C LYS A 91 40.90 -10.81 8.59
N ILE A 92 42.22 -10.94 8.45
CA ILE A 92 43.02 -10.11 7.56
C ILE A 92 43.15 -10.82 6.21
N SER A 93 42.78 -10.14 5.12
CA SER A 93 42.93 -10.65 3.76
C SER A 93 44.25 -10.18 3.14
N PRO A 94 44.76 -10.84 2.08
CA PRO A 94 45.94 -10.36 1.35
C PRO A 94 45.75 -8.96 0.76
N GLU A 95 44.53 -8.63 0.38
CA GLU A 95 44.12 -7.32 -0.12
C GLU A 95 44.16 -6.27 0.99
N SER A 96 43.77 -6.65 2.21
CA SER A 96 43.93 -5.83 3.41
C SER A 96 45.38 -5.47 3.70
N ILE A 97 46.30 -6.44 3.51
CA ILE A 97 47.74 -6.23 3.67
C ILE A 97 48.27 -5.32 2.56
N ARG A 98 47.82 -5.51 1.31
CA ARG A 98 48.19 -4.66 0.18
C ARG A 98 47.73 -3.21 0.37
N HIS A 99 46.50 -3.00 0.84
CA HIS A 99 45.96 -1.69 1.18
C HIS A 99 46.72 -1.04 2.34
N LEU A 100 47.07 -1.82 3.38
CA LEU A 100 47.89 -1.33 4.49
C LEU A 100 49.30 -0.90 4.02
N ALA A 101 49.93 -1.68 3.14
CA ALA A 101 51.24 -1.37 2.58
C ALA A 101 51.22 -0.11 1.69
N GLN A 102 50.11 0.16 1.00
CA GLN A 102 49.91 1.38 0.21
C GLN A 102 49.65 2.62 1.07
N HIS A 103 49.08 2.45 2.26
CA HIS A 103 48.63 3.54 3.12
C HIS A 103 49.33 3.49 4.48
N THR A 104 50.56 3.98 4.51
CA THR A 104 51.41 4.11 5.71
C THR A 104 50.76 4.88 6.85
N ASN A 105 49.77 5.73 6.57
CA ASN A 105 49.01 6.51 7.55
C ASN A 105 48.17 5.66 8.50
N MET A 106 47.93 4.38 8.16
CA MET A 106 47.17 3.46 9.01
C MET A 106 48.07 2.63 9.92
N ILE A 107 49.39 2.84 9.87
CA ILE A 107 50.39 2.14 10.69
C ILE A 107 50.64 2.97 11.95
N ALA A 108 50.49 2.36 13.13
CA ALA A 108 50.72 3.03 14.41
C ALA A 108 52.19 2.95 14.84
N LYS A 109 52.80 1.76 14.69
CA LYS A 109 54.16 1.51 15.13
C LYS A 109 54.85 0.50 14.21
N VAL A 110 56.12 0.73 13.96
CA VAL A 110 57.02 -0.18 13.25
C VAL A 110 58.20 -0.46 14.18
N GLU A 111 58.31 -1.71 14.64
CA GLU A 111 59.47 -2.19 15.41
C GLU A 111 60.19 -3.22 14.54
N GLU A 112 61.39 -2.89 14.04
CA GLU A 112 62.24 -3.74 13.17
C GLU A 112 61.46 -4.57 12.13
N ASP A 113 61.01 -5.78 12.49
CA ASP A 113 60.28 -6.72 11.63
C ASP A 113 58.75 -6.82 11.87
N THR A 114 58.21 -6.11 12.87
CA THR A 114 56.79 -6.15 13.26
C THR A 114 56.10 -4.80 13.03
N VAL A 115 55.08 -4.81 12.17
CA VAL A 115 54.26 -3.64 11.84
C VAL A 115 52.90 -3.76 12.52
N THR A 116 52.57 -2.79 13.37
CA THR A 116 51.28 -2.74 14.09
C THR A 116 50.39 -1.65 13.49
N PRO A 117 49.34 -2.01 12.73
CA PRO A 117 48.37 -1.06 12.19
C PRO A 117 47.38 -0.57 13.25
N ASN A 118 46.95 0.69 13.15
CA ASN A 118 45.82 1.23 13.90
C ASN A 118 44.48 0.89 13.21
N ARG A 119 44.46 0.98 11.88
CA ARG A 119 43.31 0.74 11.02
C ARG A 119 43.66 -0.22 9.89
N ILE A 120 42.73 -1.06 9.49
CA ILE A 120 42.94 -2.05 8.44
C ILE A 120 41.68 -2.19 7.59
N LEU A 121 41.86 -2.43 6.29
CA LEU A 121 40.76 -2.73 5.39
C LEU A 121 40.17 -4.08 5.76
N ASN A 122 38.92 -4.11 6.17
CA ASN A 122 38.16 -5.33 6.39
C ASN A 122 37.22 -5.53 5.20
N ILE A 123 37.15 -6.77 4.70
CA ILE A 123 36.24 -7.13 3.62
C ILE A 123 35.09 -7.91 4.23
N PHE A 124 33.95 -7.25 4.40
CA PHE A 124 32.72 -7.88 4.81
C PHE A 124 32.13 -8.64 3.63
N LYS A 125 31.88 -9.94 3.82
CA LYS A 125 31.20 -10.79 2.84
C LYS A 125 29.75 -10.93 3.30
N GLU A 126 28.89 -10.06 2.81
CA GLU A 126 27.46 -10.12 3.11
C GLU A 126 26.72 -10.94 2.03
N GLU A 127 25.83 -11.82 2.46
CA GLU A 127 24.95 -12.56 1.55
C GLU A 127 23.76 -11.66 1.18
N SER A 128 23.80 -11.06 0.00
CA SER A 128 22.67 -10.33 -0.57
C SER A 128 21.78 -11.24 -1.41
N PHE A 129 20.48 -11.02 -1.32
CA PHE A 129 19.48 -11.70 -2.14
C PHE A 129 19.09 -10.91 -3.40
N GLU A 130 19.67 -9.72 -3.64
CA GLU A 130 19.30 -8.79 -4.71
C GLU A 130 19.81 -9.20 -6.12
N THR A 131 19.81 -10.49 -6.42
CA THR A 131 20.12 -10.98 -7.78
C THR A 131 19.05 -10.54 -8.78
N TYR A 132 19.43 -10.41 -10.06
CA TYR A 132 18.49 -10.07 -11.13
C TYR A 132 17.32 -11.07 -11.19
N GLU A 133 17.62 -12.35 -11.04
CA GLU A 133 16.64 -13.44 -11.05
C GLU A 133 15.64 -13.33 -9.89
N ASN A 134 16.12 -13.06 -8.68
CA ASN A 134 15.25 -12.89 -7.53
C ASN A 134 14.38 -11.63 -7.67
N ARG A 135 14.93 -10.53 -8.21
CA ARG A 135 14.16 -9.32 -8.55
C ARG A 135 13.12 -9.58 -9.64
N PHE A 136 13.44 -10.42 -10.62
CA PHE A 136 12.51 -10.86 -11.65
C PHE A 136 11.32 -11.62 -11.04
N ILE A 137 11.57 -12.60 -10.16
CA ILE A 137 10.50 -13.35 -9.48
C ILE A 137 9.66 -12.45 -8.59
N TYR A 138 10.29 -11.53 -7.85
CA TYR A 138 9.57 -10.52 -7.08
C TYR A 138 8.63 -9.68 -7.95
N THR A 139 9.13 -9.20 -9.09
CA THR A 139 8.34 -8.42 -10.06
C THR A 139 7.20 -9.27 -10.65
N LEU A 140 7.47 -10.53 -10.99
CA LEU A 140 6.48 -11.47 -11.51
C LEU A 140 5.35 -11.72 -10.51
N LEU A 141 5.64 -11.92 -9.22
CA LEU A 141 4.63 -12.14 -8.19
C LEU A 141 3.73 -10.91 -7.98
N ILE A 142 4.31 -9.71 -8.02
CA ILE A 142 3.54 -8.46 -7.95
C ILE A 142 2.60 -8.34 -9.16
N ASN A 143 3.15 -8.53 -10.36
CA ASN A 143 2.39 -8.45 -11.59
C ASN A 143 1.28 -9.51 -11.65
N LEU A 144 1.56 -10.72 -11.17
CA LEU A 144 0.60 -11.82 -11.08
C LEU A 144 -0.53 -11.50 -10.09
N GLN A 145 -0.23 -10.96 -8.91
CA GLN A 145 -1.25 -10.53 -7.96
C GLN A 145 -2.12 -9.41 -8.54
N TYR A 146 -1.50 -8.44 -9.21
CA TYR A 146 -2.22 -7.36 -9.89
C TYR A 146 -3.12 -7.91 -11.01
N PHE A 147 -2.61 -8.84 -11.81
CA PHE A 147 -3.33 -9.51 -12.89
C PHE A 147 -4.60 -10.22 -12.37
N ILE A 148 -4.47 -11.02 -11.30
CA ILE A 148 -5.59 -11.73 -10.69
C ILE A 148 -6.57 -10.75 -10.04
N SER A 149 -6.08 -9.77 -9.29
CA SER A 149 -6.94 -8.79 -8.59
C SER A 149 -7.74 -7.94 -9.58
N LYS A 150 -7.12 -7.53 -10.70
CA LYS A 150 -7.78 -6.77 -11.76
C LYS A 150 -8.90 -7.59 -12.40
N ARG A 151 -8.69 -8.88 -12.68
CA ARG A 151 -9.72 -9.76 -13.26
C ARG A 151 -10.80 -10.13 -12.27
N LEU A 152 -10.45 -10.47 -11.03
CA LEU A 152 -11.44 -10.73 -9.99
C LEU A 152 -12.32 -9.50 -9.75
N ARG A 153 -11.74 -8.29 -9.79
CA ARG A 153 -12.51 -7.05 -9.76
C ARG A 153 -13.40 -6.91 -10.99
N ALA A 154 -12.88 -7.12 -12.20
CA ALA A 154 -13.70 -7.06 -13.42
C ALA A 154 -14.86 -8.07 -13.40
N ILE A 155 -14.63 -9.27 -12.87
CA ILE A 155 -15.66 -10.29 -12.65
C ILE A 155 -16.65 -9.74 -11.63
N ASN A 156 -16.22 -9.31 -10.44
CA ASN A 156 -17.12 -8.80 -9.40
C ASN A 156 -17.91 -7.55 -9.84
N ASP A 157 -17.31 -6.63 -10.57
CA ASP A 157 -17.99 -5.44 -11.10
C ASP A 157 -19.03 -5.84 -12.17
N SER A 158 -18.85 -6.97 -12.85
CA SER A 158 -19.90 -7.58 -13.68
C SER A 158 -20.91 -8.42 -12.87
N VAL A 159 -20.64 -8.75 -11.61
CA VAL A 159 -21.51 -9.55 -10.69
C VAL A 159 -22.66 -8.70 -10.13
N ASP A 160 -22.77 -7.42 -10.48
CA ASP A 160 -23.95 -6.61 -10.13
C ASP A 160 -25.27 -7.08 -10.78
N GLY A 161 -25.22 -8.06 -11.68
CA GLY A 161 -26.40 -8.84 -12.04
C GLY A 161 -26.57 -10.03 -11.08
N ASN A 162 -27.46 -9.89 -10.10
CA ASN A 162 -27.97 -11.02 -9.32
C ASN A 162 -28.78 -11.94 -10.24
N ASN A 163 -28.91 -13.21 -9.86
CA ASN A 163 -29.95 -14.04 -10.44
C ASN A 163 -31.28 -13.50 -9.91
N VAL A 164 -32.05 -12.89 -10.79
CA VAL A 164 -33.33 -12.27 -10.46
C VAL A 164 -34.43 -13.18 -10.96
N THR A 165 -35.20 -13.71 -10.03
CA THR A 165 -36.49 -14.34 -10.35
C THR A 165 -37.57 -13.35 -9.92
N SER A 166 -38.30 -12.79 -10.89
CA SER A 166 -39.38 -11.85 -10.62
C SER A 166 -40.71 -12.37 -11.15
N ILE A 167 -41.72 -12.32 -10.30
CA ILE A 167 -43.09 -12.75 -10.60
C ILE A 167 -43.97 -11.53 -10.45
N LEU A 168 -44.66 -11.17 -11.54
CA LEU A 168 -45.67 -10.13 -11.56
C LEU A 168 -46.99 -10.77 -11.98
N PHE A 169 -47.94 -10.78 -11.04
CA PHE A 169 -49.28 -11.27 -11.26
C PHE A 169 -50.27 -10.12 -11.05
N LYS A 170 -51.06 -9.81 -12.07
CA LYS A 170 -52.13 -8.82 -11.99
C LYS A 170 -53.42 -9.47 -12.38
N ASP A 171 -54.43 -9.33 -11.54
CA ASP A 171 -55.76 -9.82 -11.84
C ASP A 171 -56.82 -8.77 -11.45
N ASN A 172 -57.85 -8.67 -12.28
CA ASN A 172 -58.98 -7.79 -12.09
C ASN A 172 -60.25 -8.58 -12.37
N PHE A 173 -61.04 -8.84 -11.33
CA PHE A 173 -62.30 -9.55 -11.44
C PHE A 173 -63.36 -8.96 -10.53
N LYS A 174 -64.61 -9.39 -10.75
CA LYS A 174 -65.77 -8.92 -10.00
C LYS A 174 -66.37 -10.07 -9.21
N ILE A 175 -66.58 -9.85 -7.92
CA ILE A 175 -67.34 -10.75 -7.05
C ILE A 175 -68.57 -9.99 -6.56
N GLY A 176 -69.76 -10.45 -6.95
CA GLY A 176 -71.02 -9.78 -6.63
C GLY A 176 -71.05 -8.32 -7.08
N LYS A 177 -71.02 -7.38 -6.13
CA LYS A 177 -71.02 -5.92 -6.35
C LYS A 177 -69.63 -5.27 -6.22
N GLU A 178 -68.61 -6.04 -5.88
CA GLU A 178 -67.27 -5.55 -5.55
C GLU A 178 -66.31 -5.78 -6.73
N ASN A 179 -65.49 -4.76 -7.04
CA ASN A 179 -64.41 -4.88 -8.02
C ASN A 179 -63.12 -5.18 -7.25
N VAL A 180 -62.58 -6.38 -7.43
CA VAL A 180 -61.32 -6.79 -6.78
C VAL A 180 -60.19 -6.60 -7.79
N LYS A 181 -59.21 -5.80 -7.40
CA LYS A 181 -57.96 -5.61 -8.14
C LYS A 181 -56.80 -6.10 -7.30
N CYS A 182 -56.10 -7.11 -7.79
CA CYS A 182 -54.94 -7.67 -7.14
C CYS A 182 -53.69 -7.43 -7.98
N THR A 183 -52.61 -7.05 -7.32
CA THR A 183 -51.30 -6.90 -7.94
C THR A 183 -50.30 -7.50 -6.99
N PHE A 184 -49.77 -8.66 -7.35
CA PHE A 184 -48.78 -9.38 -6.60
C PHE A 184 -47.45 -9.28 -7.34
N GLU A 185 -46.45 -8.71 -6.67
CA GLU A 185 -45.09 -8.58 -7.17
C GLU A 185 -44.15 -9.22 -6.15
N MET A 186 -43.42 -10.24 -6.58
CA MET A 186 -42.42 -10.91 -5.77
C MET A 186 -41.12 -11.01 -6.56
N THR A 187 -40.06 -10.42 -6.02
CA THR A 187 -38.72 -10.47 -6.61
C THR A 187 -37.79 -11.16 -5.64
N ILE A 188 -37.20 -12.27 -6.09
CA ILE A 188 -36.16 -13.00 -5.37
C ILE A 188 -34.82 -12.63 -6.00
N ASP A 189 -34.08 -11.77 -5.31
CA ASP A 189 -32.68 -11.49 -5.63
C ASP A 189 -31.81 -12.52 -4.91
N SER A 190 -31.35 -13.52 -5.66
CA SER A 190 -30.34 -14.45 -5.16
C SER A 190 -28.96 -13.91 -5.53
N PRO A 191 -28.14 -13.46 -4.56
CA PRO A 191 -26.75 -13.17 -4.84
C PRO A 191 -26.12 -14.48 -5.31
N GLY A 192 -25.52 -14.46 -6.50
CA GLY A 192 -24.80 -15.62 -7.03
C GLY A 192 -23.87 -16.20 -5.97
N PHE A 193 -24.05 -17.49 -5.68
CA PHE A 193 -23.15 -18.37 -4.93
C PHE A 193 -22.26 -17.68 -3.88
N LYS A 194 -22.76 -17.54 -2.63
CA LYS A 194 -21.86 -17.33 -1.48
C LYS A 194 -21.25 -18.68 -1.12
N MET A 195 -19.95 -18.83 -1.37
CA MET A 195 -19.21 -20.05 -1.05
C MET A 195 -18.70 -20.06 0.39
N ASP A 196 -18.82 -21.22 1.04
CA ASP A 196 -18.41 -21.50 2.40
C ASP A 196 -16.88 -21.48 2.59
N SER A 197 -16.48 -21.06 3.79
CA SER A 197 -15.11 -20.65 4.16
C SER A 197 -14.11 -21.80 4.39
N ASN A 198 -14.44 -23.07 4.12
CA ASN A 198 -13.55 -24.21 4.42
C ASN A 198 -13.21 -25.02 3.16
N LEU A 199 -12.08 -24.70 2.54
CA LEU A 199 -11.62 -25.24 1.25
C LEU A 199 -10.14 -25.67 1.28
N LEU A 200 -9.72 -26.38 2.33
CA LEU A 200 -8.35 -26.87 2.44
C LEU A 200 -8.16 -28.34 2.03
N ASP A 201 -9.24 -29.13 1.88
CA ASP A 201 -9.14 -30.60 1.71
C ASP A 201 -9.90 -31.19 0.50
N VAL A 202 -10.22 -30.41 -0.54
CA VAL A 202 -10.99 -30.91 -1.70
C VAL A 202 -10.12 -31.05 -2.97
N ASP A 203 -10.30 -32.16 -3.68
CA ASP A 203 -9.60 -32.53 -4.92
C ASP A 203 -9.57 -31.38 -5.96
N PRO A 204 -8.42 -31.12 -6.64
CA PRO A 204 -8.27 -30.03 -7.61
C PRO A 204 -9.28 -30.05 -8.77
N GLU A 205 -9.73 -31.23 -9.19
CA GLU A 205 -10.65 -31.41 -10.32
C GLU A 205 -12.13 -31.22 -9.95
N LYS A 206 -12.48 -31.30 -8.65
CA LYS A 206 -13.86 -31.11 -8.15
C LYS A 206 -14.12 -29.69 -7.63
N LEU A 207 -13.09 -28.83 -7.57
CA LEU A 207 -13.24 -27.44 -7.15
C LEU A 207 -13.96 -26.63 -8.23
N SER A 208 -14.93 -25.83 -7.81
CA SER A 208 -15.54 -24.82 -8.69
C SER A 208 -14.47 -23.85 -9.21
N LYS A 209 -14.64 -23.32 -10.43
CA LYS A 209 -13.70 -22.40 -11.09
C LYS A 209 -13.27 -21.25 -10.16
N PHE A 210 -14.21 -20.72 -9.39
CA PHE A 210 -13.96 -19.66 -8.41
C PHE A 210 -13.14 -20.11 -7.18
N GLN A 211 -13.33 -21.35 -6.71
CA GLN A 211 -12.57 -21.91 -5.59
C GLN A 211 -11.10 -22.12 -5.97
N ARG A 212 -10.83 -22.52 -7.23
CA ARG A 212 -9.44 -22.63 -7.77
C ARG A 212 -8.74 -21.27 -7.72
N ILE A 213 -9.42 -20.21 -8.18
CA ILE A 213 -8.88 -18.84 -8.15
C ILE A 213 -8.59 -18.37 -6.73
N GLU A 214 -9.46 -18.68 -5.77
CA GLU A 214 -9.25 -18.33 -4.36
C GLU A 214 -8.05 -19.08 -3.76
N ARG A 215 -7.89 -20.36 -4.07
CA ARG A 215 -6.71 -21.15 -3.68
C ARG A 215 -5.43 -20.52 -4.23
N ILE A 216 -5.40 -20.16 -5.51
CA ILE A 216 -4.25 -19.47 -6.13
C ILE A 216 -3.97 -18.16 -5.37
N LYS A 217 -4.99 -17.35 -5.09
CA LYS A 217 -4.83 -16.09 -4.35
C LYS A 217 -4.24 -16.31 -2.95
N LYS A 218 -4.66 -17.36 -2.25
CA LYS A 218 -4.12 -17.73 -0.94
C LYS A 218 -2.64 -18.13 -1.05
N ILE A 219 -2.29 -18.98 -2.00
CA ILE A 219 -0.90 -19.39 -2.27
C ILE A 219 -0.02 -18.18 -2.59
N LEU A 220 -0.50 -17.25 -3.42
CA LEU A 220 0.23 -16.02 -3.73
C LEU A 220 0.41 -15.10 -2.53
N TYR A 221 -0.59 -15.03 -1.64
CA TYR A 221 -0.46 -14.30 -0.38
C TYR A 221 0.62 -14.92 0.52
N ASP A 222 0.71 -16.25 0.57
CA ASP A 222 1.76 -16.95 1.30
C ASP A 222 3.15 -16.71 0.69
N PHE A 223 3.26 -16.72 -0.65
CA PHE A 223 4.50 -16.37 -1.36
C PHE A 223 4.95 -14.93 -1.08
N GLN A 224 4.04 -13.96 -1.01
CA GLN A 224 4.39 -12.58 -0.66
C GLN A 224 4.89 -12.41 0.77
N ASN A 225 4.39 -13.24 1.70
CA ASN A 225 4.80 -13.23 3.08
C ASN A 225 6.10 -14.00 3.35
N SER A 226 6.67 -14.65 2.32
CA SER A 226 7.94 -15.36 2.38
C SER A 226 9.10 -14.42 2.76
N PRO A 227 10.09 -14.90 3.54
CA PRO A 227 11.26 -14.11 3.95
C PRO A 227 12.00 -13.46 2.77
N LEU A 228 12.12 -14.16 1.65
CA LEU A 228 12.80 -13.66 0.45
C LEU A 228 12.15 -12.37 -0.07
N ILE A 229 10.83 -12.38 -0.20
CA ILE A 229 10.05 -11.26 -0.76
C ILE A 229 10.06 -10.06 0.19
N LYS A 230 10.08 -10.31 1.51
CA LYS A 230 10.25 -9.25 2.52
C LYS A 230 11.61 -8.59 2.45
N THR A 231 12.69 -9.34 2.24
CA THR A 231 14.04 -8.78 2.06
C THR A 231 14.16 -7.98 0.76
N LEU A 232 13.48 -8.40 -0.30
CA LEU A 232 13.48 -7.72 -1.59
C LEU A 232 12.50 -6.52 -1.66
N HIS A 233 11.74 -6.28 -0.59
CA HIS A 233 10.73 -5.22 -0.53
C HIS A 233 11.39 -3.84 -0.54
N GLY A 234 11.30 -3.13 -1.67
CA GLY A 234 11.96 -1.83 -1.89
C GLY A 234 13.05 -1.85 -2.96
N THR A 235 13.38 -3.03 -3.51
CA THR A 235 14.30 -3.16 -4.64
C THR A 235 13.69 -2.65 -5.96
N SER A 236 14.54 -2.29 -6.92
CA SER A 236 14.09 -1.83 -8.23
C SER A 236 13.44 -2.98 -9.02
N LEU A 237 12.20 -2.75 -9.48
CA LEU A 237 11.45 -3.71 -10.29
C LEU A 237 12.11 -3.91 -11.66
N VAL A 238 12.05 -5.13 -12.16
CA VAL A 238 12.55 -5.48 -13.49
C VAL A 238 11.58 -4.94 -14.54
N ARG A 239 12.08 -4.15 -15.48
CA ARG A 239 11.28 -3.61 -16.59
C ARG A 239 11.42 -4.48 -17.83
N PRO A 240 10.35 -4.64 -18.64
CA PRO A 240 10.47 -5.23 -19.97
C PRO A 240 11.44 -4.40 -20.84
N PRO A 241 12.24 -5.03 -21.73
CA PRO A 241 12.37 -6.47 -21.99
C PRO A 241 13.23 -7.21 -20.94
N ILE A 242 12.86 -8.46 -20.63
CA ILE A 242 13.62 -9.30 -19.69
C ILE A 242 14.96 -9.70 -20.29
N MET A 243 16.04 -9.52 -19.53
CA MET A 243 17.39 -9.93 -19.89
C MET A 243 17.48 -11.45 -19.93
N ARG A 244 18.01 -12.00 -21.02
CA ARG A 244 18.23 -13.44 -21.18
C ARG A 244 19.46 -13.86 -20.37
N THR A 245 19.29 -14.13 -19.08
CA THR A 245 20.36 -14.68 -18.24
C THR A 245 20.45 -16.21 -18.37
N ASN A 246 21.63 -16.77 -18.12
CA ASN A 246 21.86 -18.22 -18.14
C ASN A 246 20.91 -18.97 -17.18
N VAL A 247 20.54 -18.35 -16.06
CA VAL A 247 19.63 -18.96 -15.08
C VAL A 247 18.22 -19.04 -15.64
N LEU A 248 17.72 -17.97 -16.26
CA LEU A 248 16.42 -17.93 -16.94
C LEU A 248 16.34 -18.90 -18.15
N GLN A 249 17.47 -19.15 -18.81
CA GLN A 249 17.53 -20.01 -20.00
C GLN A 249 17.85 -21.48 -19.74
N LYS A 250 18.49 -21.84 -18.61
CA LYS A 250 18.90 -23.22 -18.34
C LYS A 250 18.09 -23.89 -17.24
N ASN A 251 17.66 -23.15 -16.21
CA ASN A 251 16.91 -23.75 -15.11
C ASN A 251 15.43 -23.98 -15.52
N PRO A 252 14.90 -25.22 -15.45
CA PRO A 252 13.50 -25.52 -15.76
C PRO A 252 12.48 -24.67 -15.01
N ASP A 253 12.71 -24.38 -13.72
CA ASP A 253 11.77 -23.62 -12.90
C ASP A 253 11.66 -22.17 -13.40
N PHE A 254 12.81 -21.55 -13.68
CA PHE A 254 12.87 -20.19 -14.20
C PHE A 254 12.36 -20.07 -15.63
N LYS A 255 12.47 -21.13 -16.45
CA LYS A 255 11.84 -21.18 -17.78
C LYS A 255 10.32 -21.10 -17.68
N LYS A 256 9.71 -21.87 -16.77
CA LYS A 256 8.26 -21.85 -16.54
C LYS A 256 7.80 -20.50 -15.98
N ALA A 257 8.57 -19.91 -15.05
CA ALA A 257 8.30 -18.56 -14.56
C ALA A 257 8.38 -17.49 -15.68
N LYS A 258 9.35 -17.61 -16.60
CA LYS A 258 9.43 -16.74 -17.78
C LYS A 258 8.27 -16.97 -18.75
N ALA A 259 7.86 -18.21 -19.00
CA ALA A 259 6.70 -18.51 -19.84
C ALA A 259 5.41 -17.91 -19.27
N LEU A 260 5.22 -17.98 -17.94
CA LEU A 260 4.12 -17.31 -17.26
C LEU A 260 4.18 -15.78 -17.43
N TRP A 261 5.37 -15.18 -17.34
CA TRP A 261 5.53 -13.75 -17.60
C TRP A 261 5.10 -13.37 -19.03
N ASP A 262 5.62 -14.08 -20.03
CA ASP A 262 5.32 -13.84 -21.44
C ASP A 262 3.81 -14.02 -21.70
N PHE A 263 3.17 -15.01 -21.06
CA PHE A 263 1.73 -15.22 -21.07
C PHE A 263 0.96 -14.03 -20.48
N ILE A 264 1.35 -13.54 -19.29
CA ILE A 264 0.72 -12.38 -18.66
C ILE A 264 0.81 -11.12 -19.53
N GLU A 265 1.91 -10.91 -20.24
CA GLU A 265 2.09 -9.76 -21.14
C GLU A 265 1.25 -9.88 -22.43
N THR A 266 1.12 -11.09 -22.98
CA THR A 266 0.36 -11.35 -24.20
C THR A 266 -1.14 -11.51 -23.98
N TYR A 267 -1.56 -11.91 -22.78
CA TYR A 267 -2.95 -12.18 -22.45
C TYR A 267 -3.74 -10.88 -22.24
N ARG A 268 -4.35 -10.39 -23.34
CA ARG A 268 -5.17 -9.16 -23.39
C ARG A 268 -6.66 -9.37 -23.11
N ASP A 269 -7.11 -10.61 -23.03
CA ASP A 269 -8.54 -10.92 -22.88
C ASP A 269 -9.04 -10.66 -21.44
N SER A 270 -10.32 -10.31 -21.30
CA SER A 270 -10.99 -10.16 -20.00
C SER A 270 -11.09 -11.49 -19.26
N GLY A 271 -11.07 -12.61 -19.99
CA GLY A 271 -11.02 -13.97 -19.45
C GLY A 271 -12.33 -14.42 -18.80
N PHE A 272 -13.45 -13.80 -19.17
CA PHE A 272 -14.79 -14.23 -18.79
C PHE A 272 -15.80 -13.84 -19.89
N ASN A 273 -16.71 -14.76 -20.19
CA ASN A 273 -17.91 -14.50 -20.98
C ASN A 273 -19.12 -14.51 -20.03
N VAL A 274 -19.95 -13.49 -20.13
CA VAL A 274 -21.21 -13.39 -19.37
C VAL A 274 -22.34 -13.74 -20.32
N GLU A 275 -22.91 -14.93 -20.17
CA GLU A 275 -24.14 -15.33 -20.84
C GLU A 275 -25.32 -14.94 -19.94
N VAL A 276 -26.10 -13.98 -20.39
CA VAL A 276 -27.34 -13.58 -19.73
C VAL A 276 -28.48 -14.31 -20.43
N THR A 277 -29.04 -15.30 -19.76
CA THR A 277 -30.22 -16.01 -20.22
C THR A 277 -31.43 -15.43 -19.51
N GLU A 278 -32.23 -14.65 -20.24
CA GLU A 278 -33.54 -14.20 -19.78
C GLU A 278 -34.61 -15.16 -20.33
N THR A 279 -35.24 -15.95 -19.46
CA THR A 279 -36.42 -16.74 -19.83
C THR A 279 -37.68 -16.09 -19.26
N ASN A 280 -38.68 -15.92 -20.15
CA ASN A 280 -40.03 -15.54 -19.79
C ASN A 280 -40.91 -16.77 -19.95
N GLU A 281 -41.12 -17.48 -18.85
CA GLU A 281 -41.95 -18.68 -18.84
C GLU A 281 -43.36 -18.35 -18.34
N ILE A 282 -44.34 -19.17 -18.71
CA ILE A 282 -45.67 -19.12 -18.10
C ILE A 282 -45.58 -19.97 -16.84
N PRO A 283 -45.96 -19.47 -15.65
CA PRO A 283 -45.95 -20.28 -14.44
C PRO A 283 -46.77 -21.56 -14.58
N SER A 284 -46.36 -22.61 -13.87
CA SER A 284 -47.11 -23.87 -13.85
C SER A 284 -48.55 -23.64 -13.37
N GLU A 285 -49.49 -24.45 -13.89
CA GLU A 285 -50.90 -24.35 -13.51
C GLU A 285 -51.11 -24.55 -12.00
N ASN A 286 -50.29 -25.40 -11.38
CA ASN A 286 -50.27 -25.61 -9.93
C ASN A 286 -49.85 -24.34 -9.18
N TYR A 287 -48.80 -23.64 -9.63
CA TYR A 287 -48.37 -22.39 -9.01
C TYR A 287 -49.44 -21.29 -9.12
N LEU A 288 -50.13 -21.21 -10.25
CA LEU A 288 -51.25 -20.29 -10.40
C LEU A 288 -52.39 -20.63 -9.44
N ALA A 289 -52.74 -21.91 -9.29
CA ALA A 289 -53.75 -22.35 -8.33
C ALA A 289 -53.39 -21.96 -6.90
N ASP A 290 -52.13 -22.09 -6.50
CA ASP A 290 -51.64 -21.69 -5.17
C ASP A 290 -51.66 -20.17 -4.97
N LEU A 291 -51.39 -19.40 -6.03
CA LEU A 291 -51.44 -17.94 -5.99
C LEU A 291 -52.88 -17.45 -5.80
N TYR A 292 -53.84 -18.02 -6.54
CA TYR A 292 -55.26 -17.73 -6.35
C TYR A 292 -55.75 -18.16 -4.96
N SER A 293 -55.27 -19.28 -4.45
CA SER A 293 -55.55 -19.78 -3.09
C SER A 293 -55.11 -18.77 -2.02
N THR A 294 -53.88 -18.26 -2.17
CA THR A 294 -53.34 -17.20 -1.31
C THR A 294 -54.11 -15.88 -1.47
N MET A 295 -54.64 -15.60 -2.66
CA MET A 295 -55.48 -14.44 -2.89
C MET A 295 -56.82 -14.54 -2.16
N VAL A 296 -57.44 -15.73 -2.11
CA VAL A 296 -58.68 -15.93 -1.34
C VAL A 296 -58.43 -15.64 0.13
N LEU A 297 -57.34 -16.16 0.70
CA LEU A 297 -56.96 -15.86 2.08
C LEU A 297 -56.83 -14.37 2.35
N ASN A 298 -56.08 -13.66 1.51
CA ASN A 298 -55.87 -12.22 1.66
C ASN A 298 -57.18 -11.45 1.53
N TYR A 299 -58.09 -11.87 0.64
CA TYR A 299 -59.41 -11.29 0.51
C TYR A 299 -60.27 -11.53 1.76
N SER A 300 -60.29 -12.76 2.28
CA SER A 300 -61.04 -13.12 3.49
C SER A 300 -60.52 -12.39 4.73
N LEU A 301 -59.19 -12.28 4.88
CA LEU A 301 -58.55 -11.48 5.93
C LEU A 301 -58.97 -10.02 5.81
N LEU A 302 -58.85 -9.43 4.61
CA LEU A 302 -59.25 -8.04 4.37
C LEU A 302 -60.73 -7.81 4.67
N LYS A 303 -61.62 -8.76 4.30
CA LYS A 303 -63.05 -8.66 4.60
C LYS A 303 -63.33 -8.76 6.10
N HIS A 304 -62.64 -9.65 6.80
CA HIS A 304 -62.76 -9.80 8.25
C HIS A 304 -62.33 -8.51 8.99
N TYR A 305 -61.20 -7.92 8.62
CA TYR A 305 -60.71 -6.68 9.23
C TYR A 305 -61.51 -5.44 8.81
N ILE A 306 -62.19 -5.45 7.66
CA ILE A 306 -63.15 -4.39 7.30
C ILE A 306 -64.46 -4.53 8.09
N GLY A 307 -64.87 -5.75 8.43
CA GLY A 307 -66.11 -6.02 9.17
C GLY A 307 -66.00 -5.81 10.69
N ASN A 308 -64.81 -6.04 11.27
CA ASN A 308 -64.54 -5.83 12.69
C ASN A 308 -63.99 -4.41 12.94
N GLU A 309 -64.88 -3.46 13.25
CA GLU A 309 -64.52 -2.07 13.62
C GLU A 309 -63.78 -1.94 14.98
N GLY A 310 -63.19 -3.01 15.51
CA GLY A 310 -62.70 -3.09 16.90
C GLY A 310 -61.29 -2.54 17.16
N ASP A 311 -60.34 -2.65 16.22
CA ASP A 311 -58.91 -2.49 16.57
C ASP A 311 -58.12 -1.47 15.71
N TYR A 312 -58.81 -0.67 14.89
CA TYR A 312 -58.17 0.41 14.15
C TYR A 312 -58.71 1.75 14.64
N GLU A 313 -57.86 2.61 15.20
CA GLU A 313 -58.14 4.04 15.24
C GLU A 313 -58.04 4.57 13.79
N PRO A 314 -59.18 4.84 13.12
CA PRO A 314 -59.10 5.30 11.75
C PRO A 314 -58.55 6.73 11.80
N GLN A 315 -57.39 6.98 11.18
CA GLN A 315 -56.99 8.34 10.82
C GLN A 315 -57.97 8.86 9.77
N LYS A 316 -59.17 9.27 10.20
CA LYS A 316 -60.26 9.78 9.36
C LYS A 316 -59.83 11.11 8.76
N LYS A 317 -59.13 11.06 7.62
CA LYS A 317 -59.09 12.19 6.68
C LYS A 317 -60.46 12.31 6.04
N ARG A 318 -61.39 12.96 6.75
CA ARG A 318 -62.71 13.31 6.24
C ARG A 318 -62.52 14.21 5.02
N LYS A 319 -62.70 13.67 3.81
CA LYS A 319 -63.05 14.51 2.67
C LYS A 319 -64.51 14.87 2.87
N ILE A 320 -64.77 16.10 3.28
CA ILE A 320 -66.12 16.67 3.27
C ILE A 320 -66.51 16.78 1.79
N ILE A 321 -67.23 15.78 1.29
CA ILE A 321 -67.98 15.93 0.05
C ILE A 321 -69.25 16.62 0.50
N THR A 322 -69.33 17.94 0.35
CA THR A 322 -70.59 18.66 0.53
C THR A 322 -71.56 18.14 -0.53
N PRO A 323 -72.62 17.38 -0.20
CA PRO A 323 -73.69 17.19 -1.16
C PRO A 323 -74.27 18.59 -1.38
N GLN A 324 -74.24 19.07 -2.62
CA GLN A 324 -75.00 20.26 -2.96
C GLN A 324 -76.47 19.88 -2.87
N LEU A 325 -77.06 20.07 -1.70
CA LEU A 325 -78.50 20.22 -1.60
C LEU A 325 -78.79 21.51 -2.38
N ILE A 326 -79.44 21.37 -3.53
CA ILE A 326 -80.02 22.52 -4.20
C ILE A 326 -81.14 22.98 -3.27
N GLU A 327 -80.83 23.91 -2.37
CA GLU A 327 -81.85 24.73 -1.73
C GLU A 327 -82.54 25.51 -2.85
N ARG A 328 -83.61 24.92 -3.35
CA ARG A 328 -84.80 25.71 -3.68
C ARG A 328 -85.12 26.50 -2.42
N THR A 329 -84.65 27.74 -2.38
CA THR A 329 -85.42 28.97 -2.11
C THR A 329 -84.50 30.09 -1.65
N PHE A 330 -84.27 31.06 -2.51
CA PHE A 330 -84.12 32.49 -2.17
C PHE A 330 -84.51 33.38 -3.36
N PHE A 331 -85.53 32.94 -4.13
CA PHE A 331 -86.01 33.67 -5.32
C PHE A 331 -87.55 33.73 -5.43
N ASP A 332 -88.27 33.55 -4.31
CA ASP A 332 -89.73 33.73 -4.26
C ASP A 332 -90.19 34.78 -3.22
N VAL A 333 -89.28 35.50 -2.54
CA VAL A 333 -89.68 36.53 -1.55
C VAL A 333 -88.82 37.78 -1.63
N LEU A 334 -88.61 38.34 -2.83
CA LEU A 334 -88.23 39.75 -2.99
C LEU A 334 -88.57 40.17 -4.44
N ASP A 335 -89.83 39.96 -4.81
CA ASP A 335 -90.54 41.00 -5.54
C ASP A 335 -90.63 42.21 -4.60
N ASP A 336 -90.33 43.39 -5.12
CA ASP A 336 -90.40 44.69 -4.47
C ASP A 336 -89.33 45.00 -3.42
N LEU A 337 -88.14 45.40 -3.88
CA LEU A 337 -87.51 46.67 -3.47
C LEU A 337 -86.24 46.91 -4.29
N THR A 338 -86.31 47.91 -5.18
CA THR A 338 -85.20 48.43 -5.97
C THR A 338 -84.09 48.95 -5.05
N PHE A 339 -83.04 48.15 -4.85
CA PHE A 339 -81.76 48.65 -4.35
C PHE A 339 -80.78 48.87 -5.51
N ASP A 340 -80.19 50.05 -5.50
CA ASP A 340 -79.35 50.58 -6.56
C ASP A 340 -78.05 49.76 -6.72
N ILE A 341 -77.89 49.13 -7.89
CA ILE A 341 -76.79 48.21 -8.24
C ILE A 341 -75.41 48.87 -8.08
N ASP A 342 -75.35 50.19 -8.12
CA ASP A 342 -74.11 50.95 -8.02
C ASP A 342 -73.56 51.03 -6.59
N VAL A 343 -74.40 50.92 -5.55
CA VAL A 343 -73.94 50.91 -4.15
C VAL A 343 -73.24 49.58 -3.83
N VAL A 344 -73.80 48.45 -4.29
CA VAL A 344 -73.21 47.13 -4.11
C VAL A 344 -71.91 46.99 -4.90
N LYS A 345 -71.84 47.54 -6.13
CA LYS A 345 -70.58 47.58 -6.91
C LYS A 345 -69.50 48.43 -6.24
N LYS A 346 -69.85 49.56 -5.62
CA LYS A 346 -68.88 50.42 -4.92
C LYS A 346 -68.29 49.69 -3.70
N ILE A 347 -69.13 49.09 -2.87
CA ILE A 347 -68.69 48.37 -1.67
C ILE A 347 -67.86 47.12 -2.02
N PHE A 348 -68.27 46.39 -3.07
CA PHE A 348 -67.53 45.22 -3.55
C PHE A 348 -66.17 45.61 -4.16
N ASN A 349 -66.12 46.65 -5.00
CA ASN A 349 -64.85 47.12 -5.59
C ASN A 349 -63.90 47.71 -4.54
N GLU A 350 -64.42 48.40 -3.52
CA GLU A 350 -63.60 48.96 -2.43
C GLU A 350 -63.01 47.86 -1.53
N GLN A 351 -63.75 46.78 -1.25
CA GLN A 351 -63.20 45.63 -0.53
C GLN A 351 -62.19 44.83 -1.37
N VAL A 352 -62.42 44.68 -2.66
CA VAL A 352 -61.49 43.98 -3.58
C VAL A 352 -60.19 44.77 -3.75
N GLU A 353 -60.24 46.10 -3.83
CA GLU A 353 -59.02 46.92 -3.88
C GLU A 353 -58.23 46.87 -2.57
N LYS A 354 -58.88 46.97 -1.41
CA LYS A 354 -58.20 46.92 -0.11
C LYS A 354 -57.54 45.55 0.13
N THR A 355 -58.19 44.46 -0.28
CA THR A 355 -57.61 43.10 -0.20
C THR A 355 -56.49 42.88 -1.21
N SER A 356 -56.61 43.41 -2.43
CA SER A 356 -55.55 43.38 -3.46
C SER A 356 -54.30 44.16 -3.02
N LYS A 357 -54.46 45.38 -2.51
CA LYS A 357 -53.35 46.22 -2.01
C LYS A 357 -52.63 45.57 -0.80
N LYS A 358 -53.37 44.97 0.15
CA LYS A 358 -52.78 44.20 1.26
C LYS A 358 -52.02 42.96 0.77
N ARG A 359 -52.53 42.27 -0.25
CA ARG A 359 -51.88 41.09 -0.84
C ARG A 359 -50.59 41.47 -1.58
N GLN A 360 -50.60 42.52 -2.40
CA GLN A 360 -49.40 43.01 -3.08
C GLN A 360 -48.32 43.50 -2.10
N LYS A 361 -48.72 44.13 -0.98
CA LYS A 361 -47.77 44.56 0.05
C LYS A 361 -47.09 43.36 0.73
N ARG A 362 -47.86 42.33 1.08
CA ARG A 362 -47.32 41.06 1.63
C ARG A 362 -46.44 40.31 0.64
N GLU A 363 -46.80 40.29 -0.64
CA GLU A 363 -45.97 39.66 -1.68
C GLU A 363 -44.63 40.38 -1.84
N LYS A 364 -44.61 41.73 -1.82
CA LYS A 364 -43.37 42.52 -1.85
C LYS A 364 -42.50 42.29 -0.60
N GLU A 365 -43.11 42.20 0.59
CA GLU A 365 -42.40 41.89 1.82
C GLU A 365 -41.79 40.49 1.80
N VAL A 366 -42.53 39.47 1.33
CA VAL A 366 -42.02 38.10 1.19
C VAL A 366 -40.89 38.02 0.15
N LEU A 367 -41.03 38.71 -1.00
CA LEU A 367 -39.97 38.80 -2.00
C LEU A 367 -38.72 39.49 -1.47
N ALA A 368 -38.86 40.55 -0.68
CA ALA A 368 -37.72 41.25 -0.07
C ALA A 368 -36.97 40.37 0.96
N VAL A 369 -37.69 39.56 1.75
CA VAL A 369 -37.09 38.59 2.69
C VAL A 369 -36.36 37.48 1.94
N ILE A 370 -36.93 37.00 0.83
CA ILE A 370 -36.28 35.99 -0.03
C ILE A 370 -35.01 36.56 -0.66
N ASP A 371 -35.05 37.80 -1.17
CA ASP A 371 -33.88 38.46 -1.75
C ASP A 371 -32.78 38.72 -0.70
N GLN A 372 -33.15 39.06 0.53
CA GLN A 372 -32.18 39.15 1.63
C GLN A 372 -31.56 37.79 1.96
N ALA A 373 -32.35 36.71 2.00
CA ALA A 373 -31.86 35.35 2.24
C ALA A 373 -30.96 34.84 1.11
N ILE A 374 -31.26 35.18 -0.15
CA ILE A 374 -30.40 34.84 -1.29
C ILE A 374 -29.09 35.63 -1.23
N LYS A 375 -29.12 36.91 -0.83
CA LYS A 375 -27.92 37.73 -0.67
C LYS A 375 -27.02 37.24 0.47
N THR A 376 -27.58 36.77 1.58
CA THR A 376 -26.79 36.21 2.69
C THR A 376 -26.17 34.86 2.32
N GLU A 377 -26.91 33.99 1.62
CA GLU A 377 -26.37 32.71 1.12
C GLU A 377 -25.29 32.91 0.06
N LYS A 378 -25.44 33.89 -0.85
CA LYS A 378 -24.39 34.23 -1.82
C LYS A 378 -23.12 34.72 -1.13
N LYS A 379 -23.23 35.64 -0.16
CA LYS A 379 -22.07 36.08 0.63
C LYS A 379 -21.41 34.92 1.37
N ARG A 380 -22.19 34.04 2.00
CA ARG A 380 -21.65 32.85 2.70
C ARG A 380 -20.91 31.91 1.74
N LYS A 381 -21.43 31.69 0.53
CA LYS A 381 -20.75 30.88 -0.49
C LYS A 381 -19.47 31.56 -0.98
N GLU A 382 -19.49 32.86 -1.20
CA GLU A 382 -18.30 33.63 -1.59
C GLU A 382 -17.23 33.63 -0.50
N ASP A 383 -17.61 33.71 0.78
CA ASP A 383 -16.70 33.63 1.92
C ASP A 383 -16.08 32.23 2.06
N ILE A 384 -16.86 31.17 1.83
CA ILE A 384 -16.36 29.78 1.82
C ILE A 384 -15.40 29.56 0.65
N GLU A 385 -15.74 30.03 -0.55
CA GLU A 385 -14.86 29.94 -1.72
C GLU A 385 -13.56 30.76 -1.52
N ARG A 386 -13.65 31.96 -0.94
CA ARG A 386 -12.46 32.76 -0.57
C ARG A 386 -11.60 32.08 0.48
N ALA A 387 -12.21 31.46 1.51
CA ALA A 387 -11.48 30.70 2.52
C ALA A 387 -10.79 29.47 1.90
N ARG A 388 -11.46 28.77 0.99
CA ARG A 388 -10.91 27.62 0.26
C ARG A 388 -9.76 28.03 -0.66
N LEU A 389 -9.88 29.16 -1.36
CA LEU A 389 -8.81 29.72 -2.20
C LEU A 389 -7.60 30.12 -1.36
N ALA A 390 -7.84 30.80 -0.23
CA ALA A 390 -6.78 31.22 0.69
C ALA A 390 -6.06 30.02 1.33
N GLU A 391 -6.78 28.95 1.68
CA GLU A 391 -6.19 27.73 2.19
C GLU A 391 -5.35 27.00 1.12
N LEU A 392 -5.84 26.97 -0.12
CA LEU A 392 -5.09 26.41 -1.26
C LEU A 392 -3.82 27.24 -1.54
N GLU A 393 -3.88 28.57 -1.44
CA GLU A 393 -2.71 29.43 -1.56
C GLU A 393 -1.71 29.23 -0.42
N ARG A 394 -2.18 29.06 0.83
CA ARG A 394 -1.32 28.72 1.97
C ARG A 394 -0.61 27.39 1.76
N GLN A 395 -1.32 26.35 1.31
CA GLN A 395 -0.69 25.06 0.99
C GLN A 395 0.31 25.15 -0.15
N LYS A 396 0.03 25.96 -1.19
CA LYS A 396 0.98 26.19 -2.29
C LYS A 396 2.19 27.00 -1.82
N ALA A 397 2.00 27.99 -0.95
CA ALA A 397 3.08 28.79 -0.38
C ALA A 397 3.97 27.96 0.56
N GLU A 398 3.37 27.10 1.40
CA GLU A 398 4.09 26.18 2.29
C GLU A 398 4.93 25.18 1.48
N LYS A 399 4.35 24.57 0.44
CA LYS A 399 5.10 23.69 -0.47
C LYS A 399 6.23 24.41 -1.21
N ARG A 400 6.03 25.68 -1.60
CA ARG A 400 7.08 26.50 -2.22
C ARG A 400 8.19 26.84 -1.23
N ALA A 401 7.84 27.17 0.01
CA ALA A 401 8.79 27.46 1.09
C ALA A 401 9.59 26.20 1.48
N GLU A 402 8.94 25.04 1.56
CA GLU A 402 9.60 23.76 1.80
C GLU A 402 10.55 23.39 0.65
N GLN A 403 10.12 23.56 -0.60
CA GLN A 403 10.98 23.36 -1.76
C GLN A 403 12.16 24.34 -1.79
N GLN A 404 11.98 25.59 -1.37
CA GLN A 404 13.08 26.56 -1.22
C GLN A 404 14.04 26.15 -0.12
N ARG A 405 13.55 25.74 1.06
CA ARG A 405 14.40 25.22 2.15
C ARG A 405 15.23 24.01 1.71
N ILE A 406 14.62 23.06 1.01
CA ILE A 406 15.33 21.90 0.46
C ILE A 406 16.37 22.33 -0.59
N ARG A 407 16.07 23.33 -1.43
CA ARG A 407 17.02 23.87 -2.40
C ARG A 407 18.18 24.60 -1.73
N ASP A 408 17.91 25.38 -0.69
CA ASP A 408 18.92 26.14 0.04
C ASP A 408 19.81 25.21 0.89
N GLU A 409 19.24 24.17 1.50
CA GLU A 409 20.02 23.11 2.16
C GLU A 409 20.89 22.35 1.16
N LYS A 410 20.37 22.02 -0.04
CA LYS A 410 21.17 21.40 -1.09
C LYS A 410 22.29 22.32 -1.58
N LYS A 411 22.04 23.62 -1.73
CA LYS A 411 23.06 24.61 -2.10
C LYS A 411 24.15 24.73 -1.02
N LYS A 412 23.76 24.81 0.26
CA LYS A 412 24.71 24.83 1.38
C LYS A 412 25.55 23.57 1.43
N LYS A 413 24.94 22.38 1.32
CA LYS A 413 25.68 21.11 1.25
C LYS A 413 26.64 21.05 0.06
N LEU A 414 26.23 21.55 -1.11
CA LEU A 414 27.08 21.62 -2.29
C LEU A 414 28.25 22.62 -2.11
N GLU A 415 28.02 23.75 -1.43
CA GLU A 415 29.06 24.73 -1.11
C GLU A 415 30.04 24.19 -0.06
N GLU A 416 29.55 23.54 0.99
CA GLU A 416 30.35 22.85 2.00
C GLU A 416 31.18 21.72 1.35
N GLU A 417 30.61 20.94 0.44
CA GLU A 417 31.32 19.90 -0.30
C GLU A 417 32.38 20.49 -1.24
N LYS A 418 32.10 21.62 -1.90
CA LYS A 418 33.07 22.36 -2.72
C LYS A 418 34.22 22.92 -1.87
N GLN A 419 33.92 23.47 -0.70
CA GLN A 419 34.93 23.97 0.24
C GLN A 419 35.79 22.83 0.81
N ALA A 420 35.18 21.71 1.20
CA ALA A 420 35.90 20.52 1.64
C ALA A 420 36.81 19.96 0.53
N LYS A 421 36.31 19.89 -0.72
CA LYS A 421 37.12 19.49 -1.89
C LYS A 421 38.27 20.46 -2.16
N LEU A 422 38.06 21.77 -1.98
CA LEU A 422 39.11 22.78 -2.13
C LEU A 422 40.20 22.62 -1.06
N LEU A 423 39.80 22.40 0.20
CA LEU A 423 40.72 22.17 1.31
C LEU A 423 41.53 20.88 1.12
N ILE A 424 40.88 19.77 0.74
CA ILE A 424 41.56 18.50 0.43
C ILE A 424 42.55 18.69 -0.75
N LYS A 425 42.16 19.46 -1.78
CA LYS A 425 43.05 19.75 -2.92
C LYS A 425 44.25 20.61 -2.52
N GLN A 426 44.07 21.60 -1.65
CA GLN A 426 45.16 22.42 -1.11
C GLN A 426 46.12 21.59 -0.23
N GLU A 427 45.58 20.71 0.61
CA GLU A 427 46.36 19.81 1.46
C GLU A 427 47.16 18.80 0.63
N GLN A 428 46.55 18.23 -0.42
CA GLN A 428 47.25 17.37 -1.39
C GLN A 428 48.34 18.11 -2.16
N GLN A 429 48.15 19.38 -2.50
CA GLN A 429 49.20 20.19 -3.14
C GLN A 429 50.37 20.45 -2.20
N ARG A 430 50.11 20.78 -0.92
CA ARG A 430 51.16 20.96 0.09
C ARG A 430 51.97 19.67 0.30
N LEU A 431 51.29 18.53 0.45
CA LEU A 431 51.95 17.23 0.58
C LEU A 431 52.79 16.87 -0.65
N ARG A 432 52.33 17.23 -1.86
CA ARG A 432 53.10 17.04 -3.11
C ARG A 432 54.33 17.94 -3.19
N GLU A 433 54.24 19.19 -2.74
CA GLU A 433 55.38 20.11 -2.69
C GLU A 433 56.40 19.69 -1.65
N GLU A 434 55.97 19.26 -0.47
CA GLU A 434 56.86 18.69 0.56
C GLU A 434 57.54 17.41 0.08
N ALA A 435 56.80 16.52 -0.60
CA ALA A 435 57.38 15.32 -1.19
C ALA A 435 58.42 15.65 -2.28
N LYS A 436 58.17 16.67 -3.12
CA LYS A 436 59.15 17.14 -4.11
C LYS A 436 60.41 17.70 -3.45
N LYS A 437 60.27 18.53 -2.42
CA LYS A 437 61.41 19.07 -1.66
C LYS A 437 62.22 17.96 -0.98
N LYS A 438 61.57 16.95 -0.41
CA LYS A 438 62.24 15.77 0.15
C LYS A 438 62.99 14.97 -0.91
N LEU A 439 62.40 14.77 -2.08
CA LEU A 439 63.03 14.06 -3.19
C LEU A 439 64.23 14.83 -3.77
N GLU A 440 64.16 16.15 -3.82
CA GLU A 440 65.28 17.02 -4.22
C GLU A 440 66.42 17.00 -3.18
N ALA A 441 66.09 17.06 -1.89
CA ALA A 441 67.07 16.93 -0.81
C ALA A 441 67.76 15.55 -0.80
N GLU A 442 67.01 14.47 -1.05
CA GLU A 442 67.57 13.11 -1.15
C GLU A 442 68.49 12.97 -2.37
N LYS A 443 68.12 13.58 -3.51
CA LYS A 443 68.99 13.61 -4.70
C LYS A 443 70.29 14.37 -4.44
N LEU A 444 70.22 15.51 -3.76
CA LEU A 444 71.39 16.31 -3.38
C LEU A 444 72.30 15.54 -2.41
N ALA A 445 71.72 14.88 -1.40
CA ALA A 445 72.46 14.04 -0.45
C ALA A 445 73.18 12.88 -1.15
N ARG A 446 72.50 12.19 -2.09
CA ARG A 446 73.12 11.13 -2.90
C ARG A 446 74.21 11.62 -3.84
N GLN A 447 74.13 12.87 -4.31
CA GLN A 447 75.21 13.47 -5.12
C GLN A 447 76.44 13.76 -4.26
N LEU A 448 76.26 14.38 -3.08
CA LEU A 448 77.34 14.65 -2.13
C LEU A 448 78.04 13.36 -1.68
N GLU A 449 77.26 12.32 -1.35
CA GLU A 449 77.81 11.01 -0.93
C GLU A 449 78.59 10.32 -2.07
N ARG A 450 78.18 10.51 -3.33
CA ARG A 450 78.91 10.00 -4.50
C ARG A 450 80.21 10.77 -4.74
N GLU A 451 80.23 12.08 -4.49
CA GLU A 451 81.44 12.90 -4.60
C GLU A 451 82.45 12.57 -3.50
N GLU A 452 82.00 12.39 -2.24
CA GLU A 452 82.86 11.94 -1.15
C GLU A 452 83.46 10.56 -1.40
N LYS A 453 82.65 9.60 -1.88
CA LYS A 453 83.13 8.27 -2.25
C LYS A 453 84.13 8.29 -3.42
N LYS A 454 84.02 9.25 -4.34
CA LYS A 454 85.02 9.43 -5.41
C LYS A 454 86.32 10.00 -4.86
N ARG A 455 86.26 11.01 -3.99
CA ARG A 455 87.43 11.60 -3.33
C ARG A 455 88.21 10.58 -2.51
N LEU A 456 87.52 9.78 -1.69
CA LEU A 456 88.14 8.71 -0.89
C LEU A 456 88.84 7.66 -1.77
N LYS A 457 88.24 7.28 -2.90
CA LYS A 457 88.85 6.34 -3.86
C LYS A 457 90.08 6.91 -4.56
N GLU A 458 90.07 8.19 -4.93
CA GLU A 458 91.24 8.86 -5.52
C GLU A 458 92.40 8.97 -4.50
N GLU A 459 92.08 9.22 -3.23
CA GLU A 459 93.06 9.30 -2.15
C GLU A 459 93.68 7.93 -1.83
N GLU A 460 92.88 6.87 -1.81
CA GLU A 460 93.38 5.49 -1.69
C GLU A 460 94.25 5.08 -2.90
N GLN A 461 93.87 5.44 -4.12
CA GLN A 461 94.67 5.13 -5.31
C GLN A 461 96.04 5.82 -5.29
N LYS A 462 96.10 7.08 -4.87
CA LYS A 462 97.37 7.81 -4.72
C LYS A 462 98.28 7.17 -3.65
N ARG A 463 97.73 6.77 -2.50
CA ARG A 463 98.48 6.05 -1.47
C ARG A 463 99.04 4.73 -1.98
N LEU A 464 98.24 3.99 -2.75
CA LEU A 464 98.65 2.70 -3.32
C LEU A 464 99.75 2.85 -4.40
N GLU A 465 99.73 3.94 -5.18
CA GLU A 465 100.77 4.27 -6.16
C GLU A 465 102.08 4.71 -5.51
N GLU A 466 102.03 5.51 -4.45
CA GLU A 466 103.22 5.91 -3.68
C GLU A 466 103.89 4.71 -3.00
N GLU A 467 103.10 3.79 -2.44
CA GLU A 467 103.62 2.57 -1.83
C GLU A 467 104.26 1.63 -2.87
N LYS A 468 103.67 1.53 -4.07
CA LYS A 468 104.24 0.78 -5.20
C LYS A 468 105.55 1.40 -5.71
N ARG A 469 105.66 2.74 -5.75
CA ARG A 469 106.90 3.44 -6.12
C ARG A 469 108.02 3.19 -5.12
N ARG A 470 107.74 3.24 -3.81
CA ARG A 470 108.73 2.93 -2.75
C ARG A 470 109.23 1.48 -2.85
N LYS A 471 108.32 0.51 -3.00
CA LYS A 471 108.67 -0.91 -3.16
C LYS A 471 109.45 -1.20 -4.44
N ALA A 472 109.23 -0.45 -5.53
CA ALA A 472 110.00 -0.59 -6.76
C ALA A 472 111.43 -0.05 -6.63
N GLN A 473 111.63 1.05 -5.88
CA GLN A 473 112.95 1.62 -5.59
C GLN A 473 113.78 0.68 -4.70
N GLU A 474 113.21 0.15 -3.61
CA GLU A 474 113.89 -0.84 -2.75
C GLU A 474 114.31 -2.10 -3.51
N LYS A 475 113.47 -2.57 -4.46
CA LYS A 475 113.74 -3.77 -5.25
C LYS A 475 114.87 -3.59 -6.28
N GLN A 476 115.04 -2.38 -6.82
CA GLN A 476 116.17 -2.04 -7.71
C GLN A 476 117.50 -1.91 -6.95
N GLU A 477 117.49 -1.40 -5.72
CA GLU A 477 118.69 -1.34 -4.88
C GLU A 477 119.13 -2.73 -4.40
N LEU A 478 118.18 -3.61 -4.05
CA LEU A 478 118.47 -4.99 -3.66
C LEU A 478 119.06 -5.82 -4.81
N GLN A 479 118.62 -5.61 -6.05
CA GLN A 479 119.15 -6.33 -7.23
C GLN A 479 120.61 -5.95 -7.54
N LYS A 480 121.00 -4.68 -7.37
CA LYS A 480 122.39 -4.22 -7.56
C LYS A 480 123.34 -4.69 -6.46
N ALA A 481 122.84 -4.97 -5.25
CA ALA A 481 123.62 -5.53 -4.15
C ALA A 481 123.85 -7.05 -4.29
N LEU A 482 122.85 -7.77 -4.81
CA LEU A 482 122.87 -9.23 -4.96
C LEU A 482 123.82 -9.73 -6.08
N GLU A 483 124.07 -8.93 -7.11
CA GLU A 483 125.03 -9.24 -8.18
C GLU A 483 126.49 -9.11 -7.73
N LYS A 484 126.80 -8.18 -6.81
CA LYS A 484 128.16 -7.99 -6.27
C LYS A 484 128.56 -9.05 -5.23
N GLN A 485 127.61 -9.68 -4.53
CA GLN A 485 127.89 -10.73 -3.53
C GLN A 485 128.10 -12.12 -4.16
N LYS A 486 127.47 -12.42 -5.30
CA LYS A 486 127.55 -13.74 -5.97
C LYS A 486 128.91 -14.02 -6.63
N GLU A 487 129.77 -13.02 -6.77
CA GLU A 487 131.12 -13.18 -7.33
C GLU A 487 132.16 -13.57 -6.26
N LEU A 488 131.94 -13.23 -4.98
CA LEU A 488 132.85 -13.52 -3.87
C LEU A 488 132.65 -14.91 -3.24
N GLU A 489 131.44 -15.47 -3.27
CA GLU A 489 131.09 -16.75 -2.62
C GLU A 489 131.54 -18.01 -3.38
N ARG A 490 132.05 -17.90 -4.61
CA ARG A 490 132.61 -19.05 -5.36
C ARG A 490 133.92 -19.59 -4.78
N LYS A 491 134.53 -18.97 -3.76
CA LYS A 491 135.84 -19.34 -3.19
C LYS A 491 135.85 -20.02 -1.80
N GLN A 492 134.71 -20.28 -1.15
CA GLN A 492 134.70 -20.75 0.26
C GLN A 492 133.97 -22.08 0.52
N LYS A 493 133.87 -22.97 -0.48
CA LYS A 493 133.09 -24.23 -0.38
C LYS A 493 133.87 -25.50 0.02
N GLU A 494 135.00 -25.42 0.73
CA GLU A 494 135.86 -26.61 0.94
C GLU A 494 136.23 -27.03 2.38
N ARG A 495 135.75 -26.37 3.45
CA ARG A 495 136.12 -26.77 4.82
C ARG A 495 134.94 -26.65 5.77
N GLU A 496 134.30 -27.77 6.12
CA GLU A 496 133.67 -28.03 7.43
C GLU A 496 132.75 -29.27 7.39
N LYS A 497 133.35 -30.45 7.23
CA LYS A 497 132.79 -31.71 7.71
C LYS A 497 133.69 -32.22 8.85
N LEU A 498 133.07 -32.77 9.91
CA LEU A 498 133.66 -33.57 11.00
C LEU A 498 134.10 -32.80 12.27
N LYS A 499 133.26 -32.78 13.32
CA LYS A 499 133.65 -32.87 14.74
C LYS A 499 132.41 -32.83 15.65
N LEU A 500 132.52 -33.54 16.77
CA LEU A 500 131.71 -33.40 17.99
C LEU A 500 130.49 -34.32 18.16
N GLN A 501 130.79 -35.62 18.11
CA GLN A 501 130.06 -36.66 18.83
C GLN A 501 131.10 -37.42 19.65
N LYS A 502 131.09 -37.27 20.99
CA LYS A 502 131.79 -38.09 22.05
C LYS A 502 132.40 -37.23 23.16
N GLU A 503 131.57 -36.63 23.99
CA GLU A 503 132.03 -36.23 25.32
C GLU A 503 130.89 -36.40 26.32
N LYS A 504 131.24 -36.92 27.50
CA LYS A 504 130.42 -36.97 28.73
C LYS A 504 129.64 -38.26 28.99
N GLN A 505 130.39 -39.35 29.13
CA GLN A 505 129.95 -40.60 29.79
C GLN A 505 130.50 -40.80 31.22
N LEU A 506 131.08 -39.79 31.88
CA LEU A 506 131.83 -40.00 33.14
C LEU A 506 131.30 -39.20 34.37
N GLN A 507 129.98 -39.05 34.54
CA GLN A 507 129.40 -38.26 35.65
C GLN A 507 128.26 -38.96 36.44
N ALA A 508 128.16 -40.29 36.40
CA ALA A 508 126.95 -40.99 36.82
C ALA A 508 126.93 -41.61 38.24
N GLU A 509 127.95 -41.51 39.10
CA GLU A 509 128.01 -42.43 40.26
C GLU A 509 127.91 -41.81 41.67
N LYS A 510 127.97 -40.48 41.86
CA LYS A 510 127.99 -39.88 43.22
C LYS A 510 126.65 -39.30 43.72
N GLU A 511 125.58 -39.31 42.94
CA GLU A 511 124.33 -38.59 43.28
C GLU A 511 123.23 -39.44 43.96
N ARG A 512 123.42 -40.77 44.09
CA ARG A 512 122.34 -41.69 44.50
C ARG A 512 122.03 -41.75 46.00
N GLN A 513 122.88 -41.28 46.90
CA GLN A 513 122.65 -41.45 48.36
C GLN A 513 121.89 -40.31 49.05
N ARG A 514 121.70 -39.13 48.41
CA ARG A 514 120.98 -37.99 49.03
C ARG A 514 119.46 -37.99 48.80
N LYS A 515 118.94 -38.74 47.82
CA LYS A 515 117.52 -38.69 47.37
C LYS A 515 116.50 -39.45 48.24
N ILE A 516 116.92 -40.25 49.24
CA ILE A 516 116.00 -41.14 49.97
C ILE A 516 115.27 -40.45 51.14
N LYS A 517 115.83 -39.39 51.75
CA LYS A 517 115.22 -38.72 52.92
C LYS A 517 114.21 -37.62 52.59
N GLU A 518 114.26 -37.01 51.40
CA GLU A 518 113.29 -35.97 50.99
C GLU A 518 111.95 -36.55 50.49
N GLN A 519 111.92 -37.78 49.97
CA GLN A 519 110.71 -38.38 49.40
C GLN A 519 109.64 -38.79 50.42
N GLN A 520 109.97 -38.94 51.71
CA GLN A 520 109.00 -39.38 52.72
C GLN A 520 108.11 -38.24 53.25
N LYS A 521 108.62 -37.00 53.39
CA LYS A 521 107.82 -35.87 53.90
C LYS A 521 106.79 -35.31 52.89
N LEU A 522 107.06 -35.44 51.59
CA LEU A 522 106.17 -34.96 50.53
C LEU A 522 104.91 -35.83 50.35
N ARG A 523 104.93 -37.10 50.80
CA ARG A 523 103.79 -38.03 50.69
C ARG A 523 102.71 -37.79 51.74
N GLU A 524 103.06 -37.31 52.93
CA GLU A 524 102.07 -37.03 54.00
C GLU A 524 101.24 -35.77 53.75
N GLN A 525 101.82 -34.73 53.13
CA GLN A 525 101.08 -33.50 52.81
C GLN A 525 100.06 -33.70 51.68
N LYS A 526 100.41 -34.48 50.64
CA LYS A 526 99.51 -34.78 49.52
C LYS A 526 98.29 -35.64 49.90
N ALA A 527 98.37 -36.42 50.98
CA ALA A 527 97.27 -37.25 51.44
C ALA A 527 96.16 -36.45 52.16
N LYS A 528 96.50 -35.33 52.82
CA LYS A 528 95.54 -34.48 53.54
C LYS A 528 94.78 -33.51 52.62
N GLU A 529 95.44 -32.97 51.59
CA GLU A 529 94.80 -32.10 50.58
C GLU A 529 93.75 -32.84 49.73
N LEU A 530 94.01 -34.10 49.36
CA LEU A 530 93.10 -34.90 48.54
C LEU A 530 91.82 -35.31 49.29
N ALA A 531 91.86 -35.33 50.63
CA ALA A 531 90.71 -35.63 51.48
C ALA A 531 89.75 -34.43 51.62
N GLN A 532 90.29 -33.21 51.76
CA GLN A 532 89.48 -31.98 51.87
C GLN A 532 88.76 -31.64 50.55
N GLN A 533 89.41 -31.84 49.40
CA GLN A 533 88.79 -31.59 48.09
C GLN A 533 87.57 -32.48 47.80
N LYS A 534 87.56 -33.74 48.28
CA LYS A 534 86.44 -34.67 48.07
C LYS A 534 85.22 -34.36 48.96
N GLU A 535 85.42 -33.74 50.12
CA GLU A 535 84.33 -33.37 51.03
C GLU A 535 83.58 -32.12 50.53
N ASP A 536 84.31 -31.12 50.03
CA ASP A 536 83.74 -29.89 49.47
C ASP A 536 82.98 -30.15 48.15
N GLU A 537 83.41 -31.12 47.35
CA GLU A 537 82.72 -31.52 46.12
C GLU A 537 81.37 -32.20 46.40
N ARG A 538 81.26 -32.98 47.48
CA ARG A 538 79.99 -33.59 47.91
C ARG A 538 78.98 -32.54 48.39
N LYS A 539 79.43 -31.56 49.19
CA LYS A 539 78.58 -30.46 49.69
C LYS A 539 78.08 -29.55 48.56
N ARG A 540 78.86 -29.34 47.49
CA ARG A 540 78.40 -28.61 46.29
C ARG A 540 77.30 -29.36 45.53
N LYS A 541 77.45 -30.66 45.30
CA LYS A 541 76.47 -31.49 44.58
C LYS A 541 75.13 -31.62 45.32
N GLU A 542 75.13 -31.64 46.65
CA GLU A 542 73.88 -31.60 47.44
C GLU A 542 73.15 -30.25 47.35
N ARG A 543 73.88 -29.13 47.44
CA ARG A 543 73.29 -27.79 47.31
C ARG A 543 72.67 -27.54 45.93
N GLU A 544 73.28 -28.11 44.88
CA GLU A 544 72.79 -27.99 43.51
C GLU A 544 71.51 -28.80 43.29
N LYS A 545 71.43 -30.04 43.82
CA LYS A 545 70.20 -30.83 43.81
C LYS A 545 69.05 -30.14 44.55
N LEU A 546 69.34 -29.52 45.71
CA LEU A 546 68.33 -28.79 46.49
C LEU A 546 67.80 -27.54 45.76
N ARG A 547 68.64 -26.83 44.98
CA ARG A 547 68.21 -25.69 44.14
C ARG A 547 67.28 -26.15 43.02
N LEU A 548 67.65 -27.21 42.29
CA LEU A 548 66.83 -27.77 41.20
C LEU A 548 65.46 -28.25 41.69
N GLN A 549 65.38 -28.80 42.92
CA GLN A 549 64.12 -29.24 43.51
C GLN A 549 63.21 -28.06 43.91
N LYS A 550 63.78 -26.98 44.48
CA LYS A 550 63.03 -25.75 44.81
C LYS A 550 62.55 -25.01 43.57
N GLU A 551 63.34 -25.01 42.50
CA GLU A 551 62.99 -24.36 41.23
C GLU A 551 61.83 -25.07 40.53
N LYS A 552 61.80 -26.41 40.55
CA LYS A 552 60.65 -27.21 40.08
C LYS A 552 59.37 -26.92 40.86
N GLN A 553 59.44 -26.88 42.19
CA GLN A 553 58.27 -26.59 43.04
C GLN A 553 57.73 -25.18 42.80
N ALA A 554 58.60 -24.18 42.62
CA ALA A 554 58.19 -22.81 42.31
C ALA A 554 57.55 -22.66 40.92
N LEU A 555 57.95 -23.49 39.94
CA LEU A 555 57.35 -23.49 38.60
C LEU A 555 55.93 -24.11 38.63
N GLU A 556 55.75 -25.23 39.34
CA GLU A 556 54.45 -25.89 39.51
C GLU A 556 53.45 -25.00 40.26
N GLU A 557 53.91 -24.27 41.28
CA GLU A 557 53.04 -23.35 42.04
C GLU A 557 52.60 -22.15 41.18
N LYS A 558 53.49 -21.61 40.33
CA LYS A 558 53.14 -20.57 39.35
C LYS A 558 52.14 -21.06 38.30
N GLU A 559 52.26 -22.30 37.82
CA GLU A 559 51.28 -22.88 36.89
C GLU A 559 49.91 -23.07 37.54
N ARG A 560 49.86 -23.54 38.80
CA ARG A 560 48.60 -23.66 39.54
C ARG A 560 47.93 -22.29 39.73
N GLN A 561 48.70 -21.24 40.07
CA GLN A 561 48.19 -19.88 40.19
C GLN A 561 47.67 -19.31 38.86
N ARG A 562 48.31 -19.64 37.72
CA ARG A 562 47.83 -19.25 36.38
C ARG A 562 46.50 -19.92 36.05
N LYS A 563 46.36 -21.23 36.30
CA LYS A 563 45.11 -21.98 36.06
C LYS A 563 43.93 -21.46 36.90
N ILE A 564 44.19 -21.09 38.17
CA ILE A 564 43.16 -20.49 39.03
C ILE A 564 42.72 -19.11 38.50
N LYS A 565 43.67 -18.27 38.06
CA LYS A 565 43.35 -16.95 37.47
C LYS A 565 42.60 -17.07 36.15
N GLU A 566 42.91 -18.04 35.30
CA GLU A 566 42.14 -18.32 34.08
C GLU A 566 40.72 -18.78 34.38
N GLN A 567 40.54 -19.68 35.35
CA GLN A 567 39.20 -20.12 35.78
C GLN A 567 38.38 -18.97 36.37
N GLN A 568 39.00 -18.05 37.11
CA GLN A 568 38.31 -16.87 37.64
C GLN A 568 37.89 -15.91 36.52
N LYS A 569 38.76 -15.62 35.54
CA LYS A 569 38.41 -14.79 34.39
C LYS A 569 37.28 -15.39 33.54
N LEU A 570 37.27 -16.70 33.36
CA LEU A 570 36.21 -17.40 32.63
C LEU A 570 34.86 -17.33 33.37
N ARG A 571 34.87 -17.42 34.70
CA ARG A 571 33.67 -17.23 35.54
C ARG A 571 33.15 -15.79 35.47
N GLU A 572 34.04 -14.80 35.50
CA GLU A 572 33.65 -13.38 35.34
C GLU A 572 33.08 -13.08 33.95
N GLN A 573 33.65 -13.64 32.88
CA GLN A 573 33.09 -13.49 31.53
C GLN A 573 31.69 -14.09 31.41
N LYS A 574 31.48 -15.31 31.92
CA LYS A 574 30.15 -15.94 31.94
C LYS A 574 29.14 -15.15 32.77
N ALA A 575 29.57 -14.56 33.89
CA ALA A 575 28.70 -13.71 34.71
C ALA A 575 28.31 -12.41 33.99
N ARG A 576 29.22 -11.80 33.22
CA ARG A 576 28.95 -10.61 32.41
C ARG A 576 28.05 -10.91 31.21
N GLU A 577 28.25 -12.02 30.52
CA GLU A 577 27.36 -12.47 29.44
C GLU A 577 25.93 -12.73 29.95
N LEU A 578 25.80 -13.41 31.11
CA LEU A 578 24.49 -13.65 31.71
C LEU A 578 23.80 -12.35 32.15
N ALA A 579 24.57 -11.36 32.62
CA ALA A 579 24.04 -10.04 32.96
C ALA A 579 23.57 -9.27 31.72
N GLN A 580 24.34 -9.29 30.62
CA GLN A 580 23.96 -8.68 29.35
C GLN A 580 22.71 -9.34 28.75
N GLN A 581 22.62 -10.68 28.77
CA GLN A 581 21.44 -11.40 28.31
C GLN A 581 20.18 -11.01 29.10
N LYS A 582 20.28 -10.87 30.42
CA LYS A 582 19.15 -10.42 31.26
C LYS A 582 18.74 -8.97 30.98
N GLU A 583 19.70 -8.09 30.69
CA GLU A 583 19.43 -6.70 30.33
C GLU A 583 18.75 -6.58 28.96
N ASP A 584 19.22 -7.33 27.97
CA ASP A 584 18.64 -7.39 26.64
C ASP A 584 17.23 -8.01 26.64
N GLU A 585 17.01 -9.03 27.48
CA GLU A 585 15.69 -9.62 27.68
C GLU A 585 14.72 -8.63 28.33
N ARG A 586 15.18 -7.83 29.30
CA ARG A 586 14.40 -6.75 29.91
C ARG A 586 14.04 -5.66 28.91
N LYS A 587 15.00 -5.22 28.07
CA LYS A 587 14.77 -4.25 26.98
C LYS A 587 13.80 -4.79 25.93
N ARG A 588 13.86 -6.09 25.60
CA ARG A 588 12.88 -6.75 24.71
C ARG A 588 11.48 -6.72 25.30
N ARG A 589 11.31 -7.09 26.56
CA ARG A 589 10.01 -7.05 27.26
C ARG A 589 9.43 -5.64 27.34
N GLU A 590 10.25 -4.62 27.56
CA GLU A 590 9.81 -3.21 27.55
C GLU A 590 9.37 -2.74 26.15
N ARG A 591 10.11 -3.11 25.10
CA ARG A 591 9.73 -2.82 23.70
C ARG A 591 8.42 -3.52 23.31
N GLU A 592 8.22 -4.74 23.77
CA GLU A 592 7.01 -5.51 23.51
C GLU A 592 5.79 -4.91 24.20
N LYS A 593 5.92 -4.50 25.47
CA LYS A 593 4.89 -3.73 26.19
C LYS A 593 4.54 -2.42 25.49
N LEU A 594 5.53 -1.68 25.00
CA LEU A 594 5.31 -0.44 24.26
C LEU A 594 4.61 -0.67 22.92
N ARG A 595 4.91 -1.78 22.22
CA ARG A 595 4.20 -2.16 20.99
C ARG A 595 2.74 -2.50 21.26
N LEU A 596 2.46 -3.32 22.27
CA LEU A 596 1.10 -3.67 22.69
C LEU A 596 0.29 -2.43 23.10
N GLN A 597 0.92 -1.45 23.76
CA GLN A 597 0.26 -0.20 24.13
C GLN A 597 -0.07 0.67 22.90
N LYS A 598 0.86 0.79 21.94
CA LYS A 598 0.61 1.50 20.67
C LYS A 598 -0.46 0.81 19.82
N GLU A 599 -0.48 -0.51 19.81
CA GLU A 599 -1.48 -1.29 19.08
C GLU A 599 -2.87 -1.12 19.68
N LYS A 600 -3.01 -1.12 21.01
CA LYS A 600 -4.26 -0.79 21.69
C LYS A 600 -4.75 0.63 21.37
N GLN A 601 -3.86 1.63 21.43
CA GLN A 601 -4.22 3.02 21.09
C GLN A 601 -4.65 3.17 19.62
N ALA A 602 -3.96 2.50 18.69
CA ALA A 602 -4.34 2.50 17.28
C ALA A 602 -5.68 1.80 17.02
N LEU A 603 -6.02 0.77 17.80
CA LEU A 603 -7.32 0.08 17.72
C LEU A 603 -8.45 0.99 18.24
N GLU A 604 -8.25 1.64 19.38
CA GLU A 604 -9.21 2.60 19.95
C GLU A 604 -9.44 3.79 19.02
N GLU A 605 -8.40 4.32 18.38
CA GLU A 605 -8.51 5.40 17.42
C GLU A 605 -9.27 4.98 16.15
N LYS A 606 -9.04 3.76 15.66
CA LYS A 606 -9.81 3.18 14.54
C LYS A 606 -11.29 2.99 14.90
N GLU A 607 -11.59 2.52 16.10
CA GLU A 607 -12.98 2.41 16.56
C GLU A 607 -13.67 3.77 16.67
N ARG A 608 -12.96 4.77 17.19
CA ARG A 608 -13.47 6.15 17.27
C ARG A 608 -13.76 6.72 15.89
N GLN A 609 -12.84 6.57 14.93
CA GLN A 609 -13.04 6.98 13.54
C GLN A 609 -14.21 6.24 12.86
N ARG A 610 -14.42 4.96 13.19
CA ARG A 610 -15.57 4.19 12.69
C ARG A 610 -16.89 4.74 13.25
N ARG A 611 -16.96 5.02 14.55
CA ARG A 611 -18.15 5.63 15.19
C ARG A 611 -18.45 7.02 14.62
N GLU A 612 -17.44 7.84 14.37
CA GLU A 612 -17.61 9.17 13.76
C GLU A 612 -18.13 9.07 12.31
N ARG A 613 -17.62 8.11 11.52
CA ARG A 613 -18.13 7.84 10.15
C ARG A 613 -19.57 7.34 10.16
N GLU A 614 -19.93 6.47 11.11
CA GLU A 614 -21.30 5.99 11.27
C GLU A 614 -22.25 7.13 11.67
N GLN A 615 -21.83 8.02 12.58
CA GLN A 615 -22.59 9.22 12.92
C GLN A 615 -22.73 10.20 11.74
N GLN A 616 -21.69 10.38 10.93
CA GLN A 616 -21.77 11.20 9.71
C GLN A 616 -22.75 10.61 8.70
N LYS A 617 -22.72 9.28 8.48
CA LYS A 617 -23.67 8.60 7.58
C LYS A 617 -25.11 8.74 8.07
N LEU A 618 -25.34 8.68 9.39
CA LEU A 618 -26.67 8.87 9.97
C LEU A 618 -27.18 10.30 9.74
N LYS A 619 -26.32 11.31 9.96
CA LYS A 619 -26.64 12.72 9.68
C LYS A 619 -26.91 12.97 8.19
N GLU A 620 -26.15 12.32 7.30
CA GLU A 620 -26.35 12.43 5.85
C GLU A 620 -27.66 11.78 5.41
N LYS A 621 -28.04 10.63 5.97
CA LYS A 621 -29.36 10.01 5.75
C LYS A 621 -30.50 10.92 6.21
N GLN A 622 -30.41 11.48 7.42
CA GLN A 622 -31.40 12.42 7.94
C GLN A 622 -31.51 13.69 7.06
N ALA A 623 -30.38 14.20 6.55
CA ALA A 623 -30.38 15.34 5.63
C ALA A 623 -31.02 15.01 4.27
N LYS A 624 -30.79 13.80 3.74
CA LYS A 624 -31.43 13.33 2.49
C LYS A 624 -32.94 13.13 2.65
N GLU A 625 -33.39 12.55 3.76
CA GLU A 625 -34.82 12.42 4.08
C GLU A 625 -35.49 13.80 4.19
N LEU A 626 -34.86 14.75 4.88
CA LEU A 626 -35.38 16.11 5.00
C LEU A 626 -35.44 16.83 3.64
N ALA A 627 -34.47 16.59 2.76
CA ALA A 627 -34.46 17.14 1.40
C ALA A 627 -35.58 16.54 0.53
N GLN A 628 -35.79 15.21 0.61
CA GLN A 628 -36.88 14.53 -0.08
C GLN A 628 -38.26 15.00 0.40
N GLN A 629 -38.43 15.23 1.70
CA GLN A 629 -39.67 15.80 2.25
C GLN A 629 -39.94 17.21 1.71
N LYS A 630 -38.91 18.07 1.65
CA LYS A 630 -39.03 19.42 1.08
C LYS A 630 -39.37 19.41 -0.41
N GLU A 631 -38.74 18.52 -1.18
CA GLU A 631 -39.02 18.37 -2.62
C GLU A 631 -40.45 17.85 -2.87
N ALA A 632 -40.91 16.88 -2.08
CA ALA A 632 -42.28 16.39 -2.14
C ALA A 632 -43.30 17.48 -1.78
N GLU A 633 -42.99 18.33 -0.79
CA GLU A 633 -43.83 19.46 -0.41
C GLU A 633 -43.89 20.54 -1.51
N GLN A 634 -42.77 20.85 -2.16
CA GLN A 634 -42.73 21.76 -3.31
C GLN A 634 -43.56 21.22 -4.49
N LYS A 635 -43.40 19.94 -4.85
CA LYS A 635 -44.19 19.29 -5.90
C LYS A 635 -45.69 19.29 -5.57
N ARG A 636 -46.08 19.17 -4.29
CA ARG A 636 -47.48 19.32 -3.86
C ARG A 636 -48.00 20.74 -4.08
N LYS A 637 -47.23 21.76 -3.67
CA LYS A 637 -47.59 23.18 -3.87
C LYS A 637 -47.70 23.56 -5.35
N GLU A 638 -46.84 23.02 -6.21
CA GLU A 638 -46.93 23.22 -7.67
C GLU A 638 -48.17 22.57 -8.28
N ARG A 639 -48.49 21.33 -7.89
CA ARG A 639 -49.73 20.64 -8.33
C ARG A 639 -50.98 21.41 -7.91
N GLU A 640 -50.97 21.98 -6.71
CA GLU A 640 -52.08 22.79 -6.20
C GLU A 640 -52.23 24.10 -6.98
N LYS A 641 -51.13 24.80 -7.28
CA LYS A 641 -51.13 25.99 -8.16
C LYS A 641 -51.68 25.67 -9.55
N LEU A 642 -51.26 24.53 -10.14
CA LEU A 642 -51.72 24.10 -11.46
C LEU A 642 -53.23 23.77 -11.46
N ARG A 643 -53.74 23.13 -10.39
CA ARG A 643 -55.19 22.91 -10.22
C ARG A 643 -55.95 24.22 -10.18
N LEU A 644 -55.50 25.18 -9.38
CA LEU A 644 -56.13 26.49 -9.24
C LEU A 644 -56.13 27.27 -10.58
N GLN A 645 -55.08 27.11 -11.39
CA GLN A 645 -54.99 27.73 -12.70
C GLN A 645 -55.98 27.10 -13.70
N LYS A 646 -56.10 25.77 -13.72
CA LYS A 646 -57.10 25.06 -14.54
C LYS A 646 -58.52 25.42 -14.14
N GLU A 647 -58.80 25.54 -12.85
CA GLU A 647 -60.11 25.93 -12.33
C GLU A 647 -60.48 27.36 -12.76
N LYS A 648 -59.53 28.30 -12.69
CA LYS A 648 -59.72 29.67 -13.21
C LYS A 648 -59.99 29.69 -14.72
N GLN A 649 -59.26 28.89 -15.50
CA GLN A 649 -59.47 28.81 -16.95
C GLN A 649 -60.87 28.25 -17.29
N ALA A 650 -61.30 27.19 -16.60
CA ALA A 650 -62.63 26.61 -16.79
C ALA A 650 -63.75 27.60 -16.42
N LEU A 651 -63.54 28.43 -15.40
CA LEU A 651 -64.51 29.45 -14.98
C LEU A 651 -64.62 30.58 -16.03
N LEU A 652 -63.49 31.00 -16.58
CA LEU A 652 -63.42 32.00 -17.66
C LEU A 652 -64.07 31.49 -18.95
N GLU A 653 -63.92 30.20 -19.26
CA GLU A 653 -64.55 29.54 -20.40
C GLU A 653 -66.08 29.43 -20.23
N LYS A 654 -66.55 29.06 -19.04
CA LYS A 654 -67.99 29.08 -18.70
C LYS A 654 -68.59 30.48 -18.84
N GLU A 655 -67.87 31.52 -18.42
CA GLU A 655 -68.33 32.90 -18.55
C GLU A 655 -68.40 33.35 -20.02
N ARG A 656 -67.42 32.96 -20.85
CA ARG A 656 -67.43 33.20 -22.30
C ARG A 656 -68.63 32.51 -22.96
N LEU A 657 -68.92 31.26 -22.59
CA LEU A 657 -70.05 30.51 -23.12
C LEU A 657 -71.39 31.16 -22.74
N ARG A 658 -71.52 31.66 -21.50
CA ARG A 658 -72.71 32.42 -21.06
C ARG A 658 -72.90 33.70 -21.88
N LYS A 659 -71.85 34.50 -22.06
CA LYS A 659 -71.88 35.73 -22.88
C LYS A 659 -72.21 35.43 -24.35
N ALA A 660 -71.74 34.30 -24.89
CA ALA A 660 -72.09 33.87 -26.24
C ALA A 660 -73.59 33.54 -26.36
N LYS A 661 -74.15 32.78 -25.41
CA LYS A 661 -75.59 32.45 -25.36
C LYS A 661 -76.47 33.70 -25.20
N GLU A 662 -76.05 34.67 -24.38
CA GLU A 662 -76.78 35.95 -24.24
C GLU A 662 -76.77 36.75 -25.54
N ARG A 663 -75.64 36.81 -26.25
CA ARG A 663 -75.56 37.46 -27.56
C ARG A 663 -76.45 36.77 -28.59
N GLU A 664 -76.54 35.45 -28.55
CA GLU A 664 -77.41 34.69 -29.45
C GLU A 664 -78.89 34.95 -29.18
N LYS A 665 -79.31 34.94 -27.90
CA LYS A 665 -80.66 35.34 -27.49
C LYS A 665 -81.00 36.77 -27.89
N LEU A 666 -80.03 37.70 -27.80
CA LEU A 666 -80.23 39.09 -28.23
C LEU A 666 -80.40 39.19 -29.75
N LYS A 667 -79.65 38.42 -30.54
CA LYS A 667 -79.82 38.34 -32.00
C LYS A 667 -81.20 37.77 -32.36
N GLU A 668 -81.64 36.73 -31.66
CA GLU A 668 -82.95 36.11 -31.88
C GLU A 668 -84.09 37.08 -31.54
N LYS A 669 -83.97 37.84 -30.45
CA LYS A 669 -84.94 38.88 -30.08
C LYS A 669 -85.01 39.99 -31.13
N LYS A 670 -83.86 40.48 -31.61
CA LYS A 670 -83.80 41.48 -32.69
C LYS A 670 -84.37 40.96 -34.00
N ALA A 671 -84.15 39.68 -34.33
CA ALA A 671 -84.74 39.05 -35.52
C ALA A 671 -86.27 38.96 -35.42
N LYS A 672 -86.80 38.60 -34.24
CA LYS A 672 -88.25 38.59 -33.97
C LYS A 672 -88.87 39.98 -34.04
N GLU A 673 -88.22 41.00 -33.48
CA GLU A 673 -88.65 42.40 -33.60
C GLU A 673 -88.64 42.88 -35.06
N ALA A 674 -87.60 42.57 -35.83
CA ALA A 674 -87.52 42.91 -37.25
C ALA A 674 -88.59 42.20 -38.09
N ALA A 675 -88.91 40.94 -37.77
CA ALA A 675 -89.99 40.20 -38.43
C ALA A 675 -91.36 40.83 -38.14
N LEU A 676 -91.62 41.23 -36.90
CA LEU A 676 -92.84 41.92 -36.50
C LEU A 676 -92.97 43.28 -37.20
N LEU A 677 -91.87 44.01 -37.36
CA LEU A 677 -91.86 45.29 -38.07
C LEU A 677 -92.20 45.11 -39.55
N LYS A 678 -91.61 44.11 -40.22
CA LYS A 678 -91.93 43.74 -41.60
C LYS A 678 -93.39 43.32 -41.77
N GLU A 679 -93.95 42.59 -40.81
CA GLU A 679 -95.37 42.22 -40.83
C GLU A 679 -96.28 43.44 -40.69
N LYS A 680 -95.94 44.39 -39.80
CA LYS A 680 -96.66 45.67 -39.68
C LYS A 680 -96.57 46.51 -40.95
N GLU A 681 -95.39 46.62 -41.56
CA GLU A 681 -95.21 47.32 -42.85
C GLU A 681 -96.01 46.66 -43.98
N ALA A 682 -96.03 45.34 -44.05
CA ALA A 682 -96.83 44.60 -45.03
C ALA A 682 -98.34 44.85 -44.83
N LYS A 683 -98.82 44.88 -43.59
CA LYS A 683 -100.22 45.22 -43.27
C LYS A 683 -100.55 46.66 -43.64
N ILE A 684 -99.64 47.61 -43.42
CA ILE A 684 -99.83 49.02 -43.83
C ILE A 684 -99.92 49.12 -45.36
N LYS A 685 -98.98 48.50 -46.10
CA LYS A 685 -99.00 48.46 -47.56
C LYS A 685 -100.25 47.78 -48.12
N ALA A 686 -100.73 46.70 -47.50
CA ALA A 686 -101.97 46.05 -47.88
C ALA A 686 -103.19 46.98 -47.66
N ARG A 687 -103.20 47.73 -46.57
CA ARG A 687 -104.26 48.71 -46.25
C ARG A 687 -104.24 49.92 -47.20
N GLU A 688 -103.05 50.38 -47.60
CA GLU A 688 -102.89 51.42 -48.62
C GLU A 688 -103.33 50.92 -50.00
N LYS A 689 -102.96 49.69 -50.38
CA LYS A 689 -103.40 49.06 -51.63
C LYS A 689 -104.93 48.92 -51.67
N ALA A 690 -105.55 48.47 -50.57
CA ALA A 690 -107.00 48.39 -50.45
C ALA A 690 -107.69 49.77 -50.53
N LYS A 691 -107.08 50.83 -49.95
CA LYS A 691 -107.57 52.20 -50.11
C LYS A 691 -107.46 52.70 -51.56
N LEU A 692 -106.37 52.37 -52.26
CA LEU A 692 -106.15 52.71 -53.67
C LEU A 692 -107.13 51.97 -54.60
N GLU A 693 -107.42 50.70 -54.32
CA GLU A 693 -108.46 49.93 -55.02
C GLU A 693 -109.86 50.52 -54.77
N ALA A 694 -110.20 50.88 -53.53
CA ALA A 694 -111.46 51.54 -53.22
C ALA A 694 -111.60 52.92 -53.91
N LEU A 695 -110.51 53.66 -54.08
CA LEU A 695 -110.47 54.91 -54.85
C LEU A 695 -110.64 54.66 -56.37
N ARG A 696 -110.03 53.60 -56.91
CA ARG A 696 -110.23 53.18 -58.31
C ARG A 696 -111.66 52.71 -58.57
N GLU A 697 -112.29 52.00 -57.64
CA GLU A 697 -113.70 51.61 -57.77
C GLU A 697 -114.66 52.81 -57.68
N LYS A 698 -114.37 53.81 -56.84
CA LYS A 698 -115.12 55.07 -56.83
C LYS A 698 -114.96 55.87 -58.13
N SER A 699 -113.77 55.86 -58.74
CA SER A 699 -113.53 56.48 -60.06
C SER A 699 -114.26 55.76 -61.19
N LYS A 700 -114.44 54.43 -61.11
CA LYS A 700 -115.20 53.65 -62.10
C LYS A 700 -116.73 53.76 -61.97
N LYS A 701 -117.25 54.28 -60.85
CA LYS A 701 -118.68 54.57 -60.66
C LYS A 701 -119.08 56.00 -61.09
N ASN A 702 -118.12 56.86 -61.44
CA ASN A 702 -118.33 58.24 -61.87
C ASN A 702 -117.98 58.47 -63.37
N ASN A 703 -117.95 57.41 -64.18
CA ASN A 703 -117.82 57.47 -65.63
C ASN A 703 -118.91 56.66 -66.30
#